data_AF-A0A0G0MLE1-F1
#
_entry.id   AF-A0A0G0MLE1-F1
#
_cell.length_a   1.000
_cell.length_b   1.000
_cell.length_c   1.000
_cell.angle_alpha   90.00
_cell.angle_beta   90.00
_cell.angle_gamma   90.00
#
_symmetry.space_group_name_H-M   'P 1'
#
loop_
_entity.id
_entity.type
_entity.pdbx_description
1 polymer ?
#
loop_
_entity_poly.entity_id
_entity_poly.type
_entity_poly.pdbx_seq_one_letter_code
_entity_poly.pdbx_strand_id
1 'polypeptide(L)'
;MKPKNAGKKNVGLKNSGNFFRENNFGGLNFWGGIMAQYMYLVTIVLFIYLFGVSCSAIKQDSQQNFTLDIAQFKRVEPEASVTINAGLNKKYESDIKLEVVLNYTGGNESHPLGWPGAEIVFDQGLDVSKYSSLDGEIYFKSGQDDNNEVPNLERKLPLPYPALKLAACSDNSPRDRIMDLQLSSGEWNKFSFAPSDFGANGKLRRLFFYLNEEWYKNAGWASGTKITFYLKGWKFASVQETRVHSFGFPKMVLSPSDKNAIAYIDMSGSLADKDKILLDISTLNGENLLSQSLNVGDLKRDGRYYTINIPADNLKPGIYFVKMELASNGKNIDSKEAFLTRSDKPLPYLCLFSFASQKYFNAKDINRWIASANRMPYDGISVSFADGYASNLTKWEKIFPILEELKSDCKKDLWFTCFYNHFIERNVTAAHPCNKNIIPSFSKIIGMDLDNETGNLERFFKEFKICLQAAKYLKSPGICIDNETYNNYGMESLEAIATRRKESVEKTRGKLLKIGYGMGEIVKEIYPDALIWVLFIEKGRSSAIITEGLLEYLKLHSLKAKVIEGGELSIGYVNASPEDLKTKFIQRALKGYADWLHLFPSNLILGATIAPADTPESRTGWIKGSYASLPDIKKVEDLEKHFETIFGNYPFVWIYAASAADFDPFDNKKAERYHKLISDVLAKNRNPKRDEGKK
;
A
#
# COMPACT_ATOMS: atom_id res chain seq x y z
N MET A 1 -67.20 -21.87 18.45
CA MET A 1 -67.34 -21.80 19.93
C MET A 1 -66.00 -21.40 20.52
N LYS A 2 -65.96 -20.38 21.40
CA LYS A 2 -64.78 -19.96 22.19
C LYS A 2 -64.54 -20.92 23.37
N PRO A 3 -63.31 -20.99 23.90
CA PRO A 3 -63.09 -20.71 25.33
C PRO A 3 -61.81 -19.87 25.58
N LYS A 4 -61.77 -18.85 26.45
CA LYS A 4 -61.87 -18.72 27.92
C LYS A 4 -60.54 -18.91 28.67
N ASN A 5 -60.29 -17.95 29.56
CA ASN A 5 -59.08 -17.60 30.30
C ASN A 5 -58.78 -18.44 31.55
N ALA A 6 -57.51 -18.28 31.98
CA ALA A 6 -56.99 -18.12 33.35
C ALA A 6 -56.52 -19.34 34.15
N GLY A 7 -55.28 -19.22 34.67
CA GLY A 7 -54.75 -20.02 35.77
C GLY A 7 -53.33 -19.57 36.18
N LYS A 8 -53.23 -18.70 37.20
CA LYS A 8 -52.00 -18.39 37.94
C LYS A 8 -51.60 -19.58 38.83
N LYS A 9 -50.30 -19.86 38.97
CA LYS A 9 -49.75 -20.59 40.13
C LYS A 9 -48.37 -20.04 40.53
N ASN A 10 -48.24 -19.78 41.83
CA ASN A 10 -47.01 -19.46 42.56
C ASN A 10 -46.21 -20.73 42.86
N VAL A 11 -44.88 -20.65 42.77
CA VAL A 11 -43.87 -21.48 43.44
C VAL A 11 -42.70 -20.52 43.70
N GLY A 12 -42.25 -20.17 44.91
CA GLY A 12 -41.80 -21.04 45.99
C GLY A 12 -40.28 -20.84 46.15
N LEU A 13 -39.86 -19.72 46.76
CA LEU A 13 -38.45 -19.40 47.06
C LEU A 13 -38.02 -20.15 48.34
N LYS A 14 -36.93 -20.91 48.24
CA LYS A 14 -36.13 -21.40 49.39
C LYS A 14 -34.64 -21.23 49.10
N ASN A 15 -33.95 -20.87 50.18
CA ASN A 15 -32.58 -20.36 50.34
C ASN A 15 -31.43 -21.28 49.88
N SER A 16 -30.36 -20.64 49.39
CA SER A 16 -28.93 -20.90 49.71
C SER A 16 -28.08 -19.90 48.90
N GLY A 17 -27.12 -19.14 49.40
CA GLY A 17 -26.55 -18.99 50.73
C GLY A 17 -25.67 -17.73 50.76
N ASN A 18 -25.57 -17.12 51.94
CA ASN A 18 -24.64 -16.05 52.27
C ASN A 18 -23.22 -16.61 52.40
N PHE A 19 -22.25 -15.98 51.75
CA PHE A 19 -20.84 -15.97 52.19
C PHE A 19 -20.19 -14.66 51.74
N PHE A 20 -20.28 -13.64 52.60
CA PHE A 20 -19.32 -12.54 52.64
C PHE A 20 -18.69 -12.59 54.03
N ARG A 21 -17.41 -12.96 54.08
CA ARG A 21 -16.55 -12.68 55.23
C ARG A 21 -15.23 -12.15 54.70
N GLU A 22 -14.90 -11.00 55.25
CA GLU A 22 -13.62 -10.33 55.23
C GLU A 22 -12.47 -11.30 55.54
N ASN A 23 -11.32 -11.10 54.90
CA ASN A 23 -10.04 -11.28 55.57
C ASN A 23 -8.97 -10.42 54.92
N ASN A 24 -8.40 -9.57 55.78
CA ASN A 24 -7.09 -8.97 55.68
C ASN A 24 -6.02 -10.01 55.30
N PHE A 25 -5.13 -9.65 54.37
CA PHE A 25 -3.71 -9.99 54.48
C PHE A 25 -2.89 -8.90 53.79
N GLY A 26 -2.24 -8.06 54.61
CA GLY A 26 -1.12 -7.25 54.20
C GLY A 26 0.19 -8.04 54.34
N GLY A 27 1.21 -7.54 53.64
CA GLY A 27 2.61 -7.72 54.00
C GLY A 27 3.33 -8.87 53.28
N LEU A 28 4.48 -8.52 52.71
CA LEU A 28 5.50 -9.40 52.10
C LEU A 28 5.21 -9.90 50.68
N ASN A 29 5.37 -9.03 49.68
CA ASN A 29 5.89 -9.41 48.35
C ASN A 29 6.44 -8.26 47.49
N PHE A 30 6.80 -7.12 48.10
CA PHE A 30 7.37 -5.98 47.36
C PHE A 30 8.92 -6.01 47.27
N TRP A 31 9.59 -6.76 48.14
CA TRP A 31 11.07 -6.82 48.18
C TRP A 31 11.69 -7.85 47.23
N GLY A 32 10.93 -8.85 46.78
CA GLY A 32 11.43 -9.90 45.86
C GLY A 32 11.71 -9.40 44.45
N GLY A 33 10.95 -8.41 43.96
CA GLY A 33 11.15 -7.84 42.62
C GLY A 33 12.37 -6.92 42.50
N ILE A 34 12.71 -6.19 43.57
CA ILE A 34 13.82 -5.23 43.56
C ILE A 34 15.17 -5.94 43.69
N MET A 35 15.25 -7.04 44.47
CA MET A 35 16.48 -7.85 44.56
C MET A 35 16.78 -8.62 43.26
N ALA A 36 15.76 -9.07 42.52
CA ALA A 36 15.95 -9.74 41.24
C ALA A 36 16.53 -8.79 40.15
N GLN A 37 16.12 -7.52 40.15
CA GLN A 37 16.67 -6.53 39.22
C GLN A 37 18.09 -6.08 39.60
N TYR A 38 18.41 -5.97 40.89
CA TYR A 38 19.77 -5.64 41.35
C TYR A 38 20.78 -6.78 41.10
N MET A 39 20.38 -8.05 41.29
CA MET A 39 21.24 -9.19 40.97
C MET A 39 21.48 -9.33 39.45
N TYR A 40 20.52 -8.96 38.62
CA TYR A 40 20.70 -8.98 37.16
C TYR A 40 21.70 -7.89 36.69
N LEU A 41 21.65 -6.69 37.29
CA LEU A 41 22.61 -5.63 36.98
C LEU A 41 24.03 -5.94 37.49
N VAL A 42 24.16 -6.49 38.70
CA VAL A 42 25.46 -6.86 39.27
C VAL A 42 26.10 -8.02 38.48
N THR A 43 25.30 -8.94 37.95
CA THR A 43 25.81 -10.03 37.10
C THR A 43 26.31 -9.52 35.75
N ILE A 44 25.65 -8.53 35.14
CA ILE A 44 26.09 -7.91 33.88
C ILE A 44 27.38 -7.09 34.08
N VAL A 45 27.49 -6.35 35.18
CA VAL A 45 28.70 -5.57 35.49
C VAL A 45 29.90 -6.47 35.82
N LEU A 46 29.68 -7.59 36.52
CA LEU A 46 30.73 -8.60 36.76
C LEU A 46 31.12 -9.38 35.49
N PHE A 47 30.18 -9.60 34.56
CA PHE A 47 30.49 -10.24 33.27
C PHE A 47 31.36 -9.35 32.37
N ILE A 48 31.15 -8.03 32.41
CA ILE A 48 31.95 -7.04 31.69
C ILE A 48 33.34 -6.86 32.32
N TYR A 49 33.48 -7.06 33.64
CA TYR A 49 34.77 -6.93 34.34
C TYR A 49 35.63 -8.20 34.31
N LEU A 50 35.02 -9.40 34.19
CA LEU A 50 35.74 -10.69 34.19
C LEU A 50 36.13 -11.19 32.79
N PHE A 51 35.49 -10.70 31.72
CA PHE A 51 35.85 -11.03 30.33
C PHE A 51 36.51 -9.85 29.63
N GLY A 52 37.63 -9.39 30.20
CA GLY A 52 38.58 -8.55 29.51
C GLY A 52 39.07 -9.24 28.23
N VAL A 53 38.41 -8.92 27.11
CA VAL A 53 38.83 -9.34 25.79
C VAL A 53 40.02 -8.49 25.38
N SER A 54 41.14 -9.19 25.25
CA SER A 54 42.41 -8.73 24.73
C SER A 54 42.22 -8.13 23.34
N CYS A 55 42.43 -6.82 23.20
CA CYS A 55 42.59 -6.19 21.90
C CYS A 55 43.94 -6.60 21.31
N SER A 56 43.94 -7.65 20.49
CA SER A 56 45.05 -7.98 19.61
C SER A 56 44.54 -8.24 18.20
N ALA A 57 44.95 -7.34 17.29
CA ALA A 57 45.05 -7.51 15.84
C ALA A 57 43.75 -7.80 15.06
N ILE A 58 42.97 -6.75 14.77
CA ILE A 58 42.24 -6.71 13.50
C ILE A 58 43.25 -6.26 12.45
N LYS A 59 43.66 -7.21 11.62
CA LYS A 59 44.44 -6.95 10.41
C LYS A 59 43.69 -5.94 9.54
N GLN A 60 44.41 -4.87 9.26
CA GLN A 60 44.11 -3.82 8.30
C GLN A 60 44.08 -4.44 6.90
N ASP A 61 42.93 -4.95 6.48
CA ASP A 61 42.74 -5.47 5.13
C ASP A 61 42.11 -4.40 4.22
N SER A 62 42.83 -4.10 3.14
CA SER A 62 42.48 -3.23 2.02
C SER A 62 42.31 -1.72 2.30
N GLN A 63 43.42 -1.00 2.41
CA GLN A 63 43.45 0.36 1.86
C GLN A 63 43.24 0.25 0.35
N GLN A 64 41.99 0.39 -0.11
CA GLN A 64 41.76 0.80 -1.49
C GLN A 64 42.32 2.21 -1.62
N ASN A 65 43.38 2.37 -2.40
CA ASN A 65 43.87 3.68 -2.78
C ASN A 65 42.79 4.37 -3.60
N PHE A 66 42.17 5.39 -3.04
CA PHE A 66 41.25 6.26 -3.75
C PHE A 66 42.07 7.23 -4.60
N THR A 67 41.99 7.11 -5.92
CA THR A 67 42.43 8.19 -6.79
C THR A 67 41.33 9.25 -6.78
N LEU A 68 41.58 10.40 -6.16
CA LEU A 68 40.77 11.58 -6.37
C LEU A 68 41.13 12.11 -7.77
N ASP A 69 40.52 11.55 -8.80
CA ASP A 69 40.68 12.08 -10.15
C ASP A 69 39.81 13.35 -10.25
N ILE A 70 40.45 14.52 -10.21
CA ILE A 70 39.79 15.80 -10.48
C ILE A 70 39.55 15.86 -12.00
N ALA A 71 38.62 15.04 -12.49
CA ALA A 71 38.35 14.89 -13.91
C ALA A 71 37.57 16.09 -14.44
N GLN A 72 38.24 16.91 -15.26
CA GLN A 72 37.72 17.84 -16.26
C GLN A 72 36.41 18.59 -15.92
N PHE A 73 36.58 19.78 -15.33
CA PHE A 73 35.54 20.82 -15.31
C PHE A 73 35.09 21.12 -16.74
N LYS A 74 33.89 20.66 -17.11
CA LYS A 74 33.28 21.07 -18.37
C LYS A 74 32.81 22.52 -18.20
N ARG A 75 33.60 23.45 -18.73
CA ARG A 75 33.32 24.89 -18.76
C ARG A 75 32.05 25.12 -19.57
N VAL A 76 30.93 25.32 -18.90
CA VAL A 76 29.70 25.83 -19.52
C VAL A 76 29.66 27.31 -19.18
N GLU A 77 30.19 28.12 -20.10
CA GLU A 77 30.08 29.60 -20.19
C GLU A 77 31.09 30.52 -19.46
N PRO A 78 31.28 31.78 -19.95
CA PRO A 78 32.50 32.58 -19.73
C PRO A 78 32.55 33.44 -18.46
N GLU A 79 31.45 33.66 -17.75
CA GLU A 79 31.32 34.80 -16.82
C GLU A 79 31.37 34.48 -15.32
N ALA A 80 31.62 33.23 -14.93
CA ALA A 80 31.96 32.86 -13.56
C ALA A 80 33.26 32.05 -13.54
N SER A 81 34.23 32.45 -12.70
CA SER A 81 35.38 31.58 -12.40
C SER A 81 35.17 30.94 -11.03
N VAL A 82 35.13 29.61 -11.03
CA VAL A 82 35.12 28.80 -9.82
C VAL A 82 36.51 28.19 -9.69
N THR A 83 37.25 28.56 -8.64
CA THR A 83 38.49 27.88 -8.29
C THR A 83 38.18 26.89 -7.18
N ILE A 84 38.32 25.59 -7.47
CA ILE A 84 38.19 24.54 -6.47
C ILE A 84 39.58 24.06 -6.05
N ASN A 85 39.96 24.32 -4.80
CA ASN A 85 41.17 23.73 -4.23
C ASN A 85 40.76 22.52 -3.39
N ALA A 86 41.02 21.32 -3.92
CA ALA A 86 40.91 20.07 -3.16
C ALA A 86 42.27 19.72 -2.56
N GLY A 87 42.32 19.46 -1.27
CA GLY A 87 43.56 19.06 -0.60
C GLY A 87 43.28 18.36 0.73
N LEU A 88 44.22 17.52 1.16
CA LEU A 88 44.21 17.00 2.52
C LEU A 88 44.46 18.16 3.49
N ASN A 89 43.62 18.26 4.52
CA ASN A 89 43.84 19.27 5.55
C ASN A 89 45.16 18.97 6.28
N LYS A 90 46.19 19.79 6.11
CA LYS A 90 47.50 19.61 6.77
C LYS A 90 47.42 19.57 8.30
N LYS A 91 46.32 20.06 8.90
CA LYS A 91 46.08 20.02 10.35
C LYS A 91 45.39 18.74 10.82
N TYR A 92 44.65 18.06 9.94
CA TYR A 92 43.90 16.83 10.23
C TYR A 92 44.06 15.88 9.03
N GLU A 93 45.08 15.01 9.08
CA GLU A 93 45.60 14.20 7.96
C GLU A 93 44.61 13.20 7.31
N SER A 94 43.34 13.21 7.72
CA SER A 94 42.25 12.38 7.19
C SER A 94 41.10 13.17 6.54
N ASP A 95 41.13 14.51 6.56
CA ASP A 95 39.98 15.33 6.17
C ASP A 95 40.11 15.86 4.74
N ILE A 96 39.03 15.79 3.96
CA ILE A 96 38.94 16.34 2.61
C ILE A 96 38.55 17.82 2.74
N LYS A 97 39.46 18.73 2.38
CA LYS A 97 39.14 20.16 2.22
C LYS A 97 38.62 20.39 0.80
N LEU A 98 37.41 20.92 0.67
CA LEU A 98 36.84 21.40 -0.59
C LEU A 98 36.66 22.92 -0.50
N GLU A 99 37.62 23.66 -1.03
CA GLU A 99 37.54 25.11 -1.08
C GLU A 99 36.93 25.55 -2.40
N VAL A 100 35.80 26.25 -2.37
CA VAL A 100 35.08 26.74 -3.55
C VAL A 100 35.12 28.27 -3.56
N VAL A 101 36.01 28.85 -4.35
CA VAL A 101 36.06 30.30 -4.53
C VAL A 101 35.02 30.72 -5.56
N LEU A 102 34.09 31.58 -5.17
CA LEU A 102 33.05 32.09 -6.06
C LEU A 102 33.40 33.50 -6.55
N ASN A 103 33.84 33.59 -7.81
CA ASN A 103 33.93 34.87 -8.50
C ASN A 103 32.68 35.06 -9.35
N TYR A 104 31.61 35.58 -8.73
CA TYR A 104 30.35 35.89 -9.41
C TYR A 104 30.31 37.38 -9.81
N THR A 105 30.26 37.66 -11.12
CA THR A 105 30.08 39.02 -11.66
C THR A 105 28.65 39.23 -12.15
N GLY A 106 27.68 39.18 -11.24
CA GLY A 106 26.35 39.78 -11.38
C GLY A 106 25.70 39.80 -12.78
N GLY A 107 25.31 38.64 -13.31
CA GLY A 107 24.37 38.55 -14.44
C GLY A 107 22.92 38.42 -13.96
N ASN A 108 21.97 39.01 -14.70
CA ASN A 108 20.53 39.03 -14.37
C ASN A 108 19.78 37.76 -14.86
N GLU A 109 20.50 36.71 -15.25
CA GLU A 109 19.87 35.52 -15.84
C GLU A 109 19.48 34.49 -14.78
N SER A 110 18.25 33.98 -14.90
CA SER A 110 17.78 32.81 -14.15
C SER A 110 18.49 31.56 -14.67
N HIS A 111 19.45 31.03 -13.93
CA HIS A 111 20.13 29.80 -14.31
C HIS A 111 19.31 28.59 -13.85
N PRO A 112 18.90 27.69 -14.75
CA PRO A 112 17.91 26.67 -14.40
C PRO A 112 18.40 25.61 -13.39
N LEU A 113 19.69 25.57 -13.01
CA LEU A 113 20.25 24.50 -12.17
C LEU A 113 21.44 24.97 -11.33
N GLY A 114 21.36 24.73 -10.02
CA GLY A 114 22.29 25.16 -8.97
C GLY A 114 23.77 25.17 -9.35
N TRP A 115 24.36 26.36 -9.22
CA TRP A 115 25.77 26.66 -9.36
C TRP A 115 26.20 27.46 -8.12
N PRO A 116 27.42 27.28 -7.57
CA PRO A 116 28.48 26.32 -7.91
C PRO A 116 28.34 24.99 -7.15
N GLY A 117 29.12 23.99 -7.55
CA GLY A 117 29.23 22.73 -6.81
C GLY A 117 30.56 21.99 -7.02
N ALA A 118 30.79 20.98 -6.18
CA ALA A 118 31.89 20.03 -6.29
C ALA A 118 31.32 18.61 -6.48
N GLU A 119 32.03 17.72 -7.17
CA GLU A 119 31.67 16.32 -7.26
C GLU A 119 32.82 15.40 -6.82
N ILE A 120 32.48 14.28 -6.17
CA ILE A 120 33.38 13.15 -5.95
C ILE A 120 32.94 12.05 -6.89
N VAL A 121 33.84 11.57 -7.75
CA VAL A 121 33.58 10.50 -8.73
C VAL A 121 34.25 9.20 -8.27
N PHE A 122 33.50 8.10 -8.33
CA PHE A 122 33.97 6.74 -8.07
C PHE A 122 34.03 5.99 -9.41
N ASP A 123 35.22 5.84 -9.98
CA ASP A 123 35.42 5.31 -11.35
C ASP A 123 34.73 3.97 -11.62
N GLN A 124 34.75 3.07 -10.65
CA GLN A 124 34.16 1.73 -10.78
C GLN A 124 32.73 1.63 -10.23
N GLY A 125 32.21 2.73 -9.64
CA GLY A 125 30.99 2.72 -8.83
C GLY A 125 31.18 1.93 -7.54
N LEU A 126 31.03 2.60 -6.40
CA LEU A 126 31.14 1.97 -5.10
C LEU A 126 29.83 1.26 -4.76
N ASP A 127 29.88 -0.05 -4.49
CA ASP A 127 28.70 -0.76 -3.98
C ASP A 127 28.45 -0.37 -2.52
N VAL A 128 27.42 0.45 -2.33
CA VAL A 128 26.99 1.00 -1.04
C VAL A 128 25.76 0.28 -0.49
N SER A 129 25.20 -0.68 -1.23
CA SER A 129 24.04 -1.48 -0.81
C SER A 129 24.28 -2.33 0.45
N LYS A 130 25.56 -2.60 0.73
CA LYS A 130 25.99 -3.37 1.90
C LYS A 130 26.07 -2.58 3.20
N TYR A 131 26.01 -1.25 3.18
CA TYR A 131 26.17 -0.42 4.37
C TYR A 131 24.83 0.09 4.87
N SER A 132 24.64 0.37 6.16
CA SER A 132 23.36 0.93 6.63
C SER A 132 23.21 2.42 6.28
N SER A 133 24.33 3.13 6.21
CA SER A 133 24.38 4.53 5.79
C SER A 133 25.78 4.94 5.35
N LEU A 134 25.86 6.05 4.60
CA LEU A 134 27.07 6.87 4.49
C LEU A 134 26.91 8.07 5.43
N ASP A 135 27.68 8.08 6.50
CA ASP A 135 27.69 9.16 7.47
C ASP A 135 28.89 10.06 7.24
N GLY A 136 28.71 11.35 7.49
CA GLY A 136 29.83 12.29 7.51
C GLY A 136 29.47 13.57 8.23
N GLU A 137 30.48 14.41 8.39
CA GLU A 137 30.33 15.76 8.91
C GLU A 137 30.80 16.76 7.85
N ILE A 138 30.03 17.81 7.68
CA ILE A 138 30.37 18.95 6.83
C ILE A 138 30.45 20.22 7.65
N TYR A 139 31.55 20.93 7.52
CA TYR A 139 31.74 22.25 8.10
C TYR A 139 31.80 23.28 6.99
N PHE A 140 31.05 24.35 7.18
CA PHE A 140 30.94 25.45 6.22
C PHE A 140 31.45 26.72 6.89
N LYS A 141 32.35 27.42 6.19
CA LYS A 141 32.79 28.77 6.55
C LYS A 141 32.78 29.66 5.32
N SER A 142 32.13 30.80 5.46
CA SER A 142 32.22 31.91 4.52
C SER A 142 33.10 33.02 5.07
N GLY A 143 34.04 33.53 4.28
CA GLY A 143 34.88 34.66 4.67
C GLY A 143 35.73 35.15 3.52
N GLN A 144 36.11 36.43 3.52
CA GLN A 144 36.85 37.07 2.43
C GLN A 144 38.38 37.06 2.64
N ASP A 145 38.89 36.52 3.75
CA ASP A 145 40.32 36.58 4.08
C ASP A 145 40.77 35.40 4.95
N ASP A 146 41.82 34.67 4.52
CA ASP A 146 42.44 33.58 5.29
C ASP A 146 43.64 34.04 6.13
N ASN A 147 44.04 35.31 6.05
CA ASN A 147 45.31 35.79 6.57
C ASN A 147 45.25 36.73 7.80
N ASN A 148 44.07 36.98 8.40
CA ASN A 148 44.00 37.84 9.59
C ASN A 148 43.08 37.27 10.66
N GLU A 149 43.52 37.43 11.92
CA GLU A 149 42.75 37.16 13.13
C GLU A 149 41.33 37.72 13.00
N VAL A 150 40.37 36.87 13.37
CA VAL A 150 38.92 37.07 13.27
C VAL A 150 38.53 38.47 13.78
N PRO A 151 38.03 39.39 12.93
CA PRO A 151 37.24 40.49 13.44
C PRO A 151 35.92 39.90 13.96
N ASN A 152 35.59 40.20 15.21
CA ASN A 152 34.33 39.88 15.90
C ASN A 152 33.10 40.47 15.16
N LEU A 153 32.79 39.93 14.00
CA LEU A 153 31.50 40.09 13.33
C LEU A 153 30.83 38.72 13.38
N GLU A 154 30.24 38.39 14.54
CA GLU A 154 29.14 37.43 14.64
C GLU A 154 27.94 37.98 13.85
N ARG A 155 28.03 38.05 12.52
CA ARG A 155 26.83 38.00 11.69
C ARG A 155 26.41 36.54 11.64
N LYS A 156 25.68 36.11 12.67
CA LYS A 156 24.78 34.96 12.55
C LYS A 156 23.78 35.33 11.46
N LEU A 157 24.04 34.91 10.22
CA LEU A 157 23.05 35.02 9.16
C LEU A 157 21.87 34.14 9.58
N PRO A 158 20.67 34.71 9.80
CA PRO A 158 19.50 33.90 10.04
C PRO A 158 19.14 33.25 8.70
N LEU A 159 19.51 31.98 8.51
CA LEU A 159 19.21 31.24 7.30
C LEU A 159 18.10 30.22 7.59
N PRO A 160 16.87 30.44 7.10
CA PRO A 160 15.81 29.43 7.13
C PRO A 160 15.84 28.48 5.91
N TYR A 161 16.86 28.53 5.04
CA TYR A 161 16.91 27.78 3.78
C TYR A 161 18.07 26.78 3.72
N PRO A 162 17.87 25.59 3.12
CA PRO A 162 18.95 24.63 2.93
C PRO A 162 20.00 25.21 1.98
N ALA A 163 21.22 25.38 2.51
CA ALA A 163 22.31 26.03 1.80
C ALA A 163 23.02 25.05 0.86
N LEU A 164 23.00 23.76 1.18
CA LEU A 164 23.69 22.72 0.41
C LEU A 164 22.74 21.61 0.02
N LYS A 165 22.77 21.25 -1.26
CA LYS A 165 22.16 20.06 -1.81
C LYS A 165 23.23 19.01 -2.03
N LEU A 166 23.01 17.82 -1.49
CA LEU A 166 23.87 16.68 -1.73
C LEU A 166 23.09 15.68 -2.58
N ALA A 167 23.57 15.45 -3.79
CA ALA A 167 22.98 14.50 -4.72
C ALA A 167 23.91 13.31 -4.94
N ALA A 168 23.32 12.13 -5.04
CA ALA A 168 24.04 10.91 -5.33
C ALA A 168 23.48 10.27 -6.59
N CYS A 169 24.36 9.78 -7.45
CA CYS A 169 23.96 9.26 -8.76
C CYS A 169 24.54 7.87 -8.98
N SER A 170 23.67 6.96 -9.46
CA SER A 170 24.02 5.57 -9.77
C SER A 170 24.57 5.39 -11.19
N ASP A 171 24.24 6.31 -12.11
CA ASP A 171 24.67 6.35 -13.52
C ASP A 171 24.90 7.80 -14.00
N ASN A 172 25.05 8.03 -15.32
CA ASN A 172 25.17 9.38 -15.92
C ASN A 172 23.90 10.25 -15.81
N SER A 173 22.87 9.79 -15.10
CA SER A 173 21.68 10.58 -14.78
C SER A 173 21.98 11.47 -13.58
N PRO A 174 21.97 12.80 -13.71
CA PRO A 174 22.43 13.70 -12.65
C PRO A 174 21.48 13.84 -11.44
N ARG A 175 20.42 13.03 -11.29
CA ARG A 175 19.31 13.34 -10.35
C ARG A 175 18.56 12.14 -9.75
N ASP A 176 19.23 11.13 -9.21
CA ASP A 176 18.50 10.02 -8.56
C ASP A 176 17.89 10.44 -7.20
N ARG A 177 18.57 11.30 -6.42
CA ARG A 177 18.01 11.92 -5.22
C ARG A 177 18.81 13.15 -4.76
N ILE A 178 18.13 14.14 -4.18
CA ILE A 178 18.73 15.36 -3.63
C ILE A 178 18.35 15.44 -2.15
N MET A 179 19.34 15.58 -1.28
CA MET A 179 19.13 15.88 0.15
C MET A 179 19.45 17.34 0.42
N ASP A 180 18.48 18.04 1.00
CA ASP A 180 18.62 19.41 1.46
C ASP A 180 19.25 19.43 2.86
N LEU A 181 20.47 19.93 2.97
CA LEU A 181 21.18 20.09 4.23
C LEU A 181 20.97 21.50 4.80
N GLN A 182 20.41 21.57 6.00
CA GLN A 182 20.44 22.78 6.81
C GLN A 182 21.81 22.87 7.47
N LEU A 183 22.60 23.89 7.09
CA LEU A 183 23.95 24.09 7.59
C LEU A 183 24.01 25.32 8.49
N SER A 184 24.54 25.14 9.71
CA SER A 184 24.99 26.25 10.55
C SER A 184 26.42 26.66 10.14
N SER A 185 26.63 27.95 9.89
CA SER A 185 27.96 28.50 9.59
C SER A 185 28.87 28.46 10.82
N GLY A 186 30.12 28.04 10.63
CA GLY A 186 31.08 27.92 11.72
C GLY A 186 30.89 26.69 12.60
N GLU A 187 30.02 25.75 12.20
CA GLU A 187 29.75 24.51 12.93
C GLU A 187 29.89 23.27 12.04
N TRP A 188 30.18 22.13 12.66
CA TRP A 188 30.14 20.83 11.99
C TRP A 188 28.70 20.32 11.96
N ASN A 189 28.18 20.08 10.78
CA ASN A 189 26.84 19.57 10.54
C ASN A 189 26.93 18.10 10.13
N LYS A 190 26.21 17.23 10.83
CA LYS A 190 26.16 15.81 10.50
C LYS A 190 25.21 15.56 9.35
N PHE A 191 25.57 14.63 8.48
CA PHE A 191 24.68 14.09 7.46
C PHE A 191 24.74 12.57 7.45
N SER A 192 23.67 11.93 6.97
CA SER A 192 23.58 10.49 6.82
C SER A 192 22.73 10.17 5.59
N PHE A 193 23.25 9.33 4.69
CA PHE A 193 22.50 8.79 3.55
C PHE A 193 22.22 7.32 3.77
N ALA A 194 20.97 6.91 3.63
CA ALA A 194 20.65 5.50 3.51
C ALA A 194 21.03 4.98 2.11
N PRO A 195 21.35 3.69 1.94
CA PRO A 195 21.61 3.09 0.63
C PRO A 195 20.50 3.31 -0.39
N SER A 196 19.26 3.31 0.09
CA SER A 196 18.06 3.61 -0.71
C SER A 196 18.09 5.00 -1.34
N ASP A 197 18.97 5.89 -0.88
CA ASP A 197 19.13 7.25 -1.39
C ASP A 197 20.04 7.29 -2.63
N PHE A 198 20.72 6.18 -2.95
CA PHE A 198 21.73 6.08 -4.01
C PHE A 198 21.26 5.38 -5.29
N GLY A 199 19.95 5.33 -5.53
CA GLY A 199 19.36 4.71 -6.72
C GLY A 199 19.18 3.19 -6.61
N ALA A 200 18.43 2.61 -7.56
CA ALA A 200 17.93 1.24 -7.48
C ALA A 200 19.03 0.15 -7.47
N ASN A 201 20.22 0.47 -7.98
CA ASN A 201 21.30 -0.51 -8.13
C ASN A 201 22.26 -0.52 -6.94
N GLY A 202 22.11 0.39 -5.97
CA GLY A 202 22.97 0.46 -4.79
C GLY A 202 24.45 0.74 -5.10
N LYS A 203 24.74 1.24 -6.30
CA LYS A 203 26.08 1.67 -6.72
C LYS A 203 26.15 3.18 -6.67
N LEU A 204 27.08 3.70 -5.88
CA LEU A 204 27.40 5.11 -5.81
C LEU A 204 28.51 5.43 -6.79
N ARG A 205 28.21 6.15 -7.88
CA ARG A 205 29.22 6.61 -8.84
C ARG A 205 29.65 8.03 -8.60
N ARG A 206 28.74 8.89 -8.15
CA ARG A 206 29.02 10.31 -7.94
C ARG A 206 28.32 10.85 -6.71
N LEU A 207 29.00 11.74 -6.00
CA LEU A 207 28.43 12.57 -4.93
C LEU A 207 28.63 14.04 -5.31
N PHE A 208 27.54 14.75 -5.52
CA PHE A 208 27.51 16.16 -5.88
C PHE A 208 27.17 17.01 -4.66
N PHE A 209 27.98 18.02 -4.40
CA PHE A 209 27.75 19.05 -3.41
C PHE A 209 27.48 20.35 -4.16
N TYR A 210 26.27 20.89 -4.13
CA TYR A 210 26.01 22.16 -4.79
C TYR A 210 25.20 23.10 -3.91
N LEU A 211 25.51 24.38 -4.04
CA LEU A 211 24.81 25.43 -3.32
C LEU A 211 23.43 25.66 -3.95
N ASN A 212 22.42 25.88 -3.10
CA ASN A 212 21.08 26.18 -3.58
C ASN A 212 21.04 27.58 -4.22
N GLU A 213 20.34 27.74 -5.35
CA GLU A 213 20.33 28.98 -6.12
C GLU A 213 19.74 30.17 -5.35
N GLU A 214 18.70 29.92 -4.56
CA GLU A 214 18.07 30.95 -3.73
C GLU A 214 19.02 31.52 -2.68
N TRP A 215 20.09 30.78 -2.34
CA TRP A 215 21.04 31.19 -1.33
C TRP A 215 21.93 32.36 -1.77
N TYR A 216 22.41 32.39 -3.02
CA TYR A 216 23.21 33.53 -3.51
C TYR A 216 22.36 34.73 -3.90
N LYS A 217 21.14 34.52 -4.44
CA LYS A 217 20.23 35.62 -4.83
C LYS A 217 19.85 36.50 -3.63
N ASN A 218 19.66 35.89 -2.46
CA ASN A 218 19.18 36.60 -1.27
C ASN A 218 20.30 37.17 -0.38
N ALA A 219 21.52 36.67 -0.49
CA ALA A 219 22.57 36.97 0.48
C ALA A 219 23.50 38.15 0.10
N GLY A 220 23.26 38.82 -1.04
CA GLY A 220 23.86 40.12 -1.36
C GLY A 220 25.39 40.12 -1.44
N TRP A 221 26.01 39.00 -1.82
CA TRP A 221 27.47 38.84 -1.81
C TRP A 221 28.15 39.68 -2.89
N ALA A 222 29.25 40.33 -2.51
CA ALA A 222 30.17 40.94 -3.46
C ALA A 222 30.96 39.85 -4.23
N SER A 223 31.31 40.15 -5.48
CA SER A 223 32.26 39.35 -6.26
C SER A 223 33.53 39.08 -5.46
N GLY A 224 34.07 37.86 -5.52
CA GLY A 224 35.27 37.44 -4.77
C GLY A 224 34.98 36.82 -3.40
N THR A 225 33.73 36.41 -3.13
CA THR A 225 33.39 35.68 -1.92
C THR A 225 34.01 34.27 -1.96
N LYS A 226 34.78 33.94 -0.92
CA LYS A 226 35.32 32.60 -0.74
C LYS A 226 34.44 31.78 0.20
N ILE A 227 34.03 30.62 -0.29
CA ILE A 227 33.28 29.63 0.50
C ILE A 227 34.16 28.40 0.66
N THR A 228 34.36 27.98 1.90
CA THR A 228 35.14 26.77 2.16
C THR A 228 34.26 25.74 2.84
N PHE A 229 34.19 24.56 2.23
CA PHE A 229 33.61 23.37 2.82
C PHE A 229 34.75 22.47 3.33
N TYR A 230 34.55 21.92 4.51
CA TYR A 230 35.41 20.88 5.05
C TYR A 230 34.54 19.66 5.25
N LEU A 231 35.01 18.53 4.74
CA LEU A 231 34.35 17.24 4.86
C LEU A 231 35.22 16.36 5.74
N LYS A 232 34.66 15.83 6.84
CA LYS A 232 35.38 14.92 7.74
C LYS A 232 34.51 13.76 8.19
N GLY A 233 35.15 12.73 8.73
CA GLY A 233 34.46 11.63 9.40
C GLY A 233 33.60 10.78 8.46
N TRP A 234 33.97 10.72 7.18
CA TRP A 234 33.29 9.93 6.18
C TRP A 234 33.46 8.47 6.50
N LYS A 235 32.36 7.84 6.88
CA LYS A 235 32.34 6.41 7.14
C LYS A 235 31.08 5.83 6.55
N PHE A 236 31.26 4.72 5.87
CA PHE A 236 30.16 3.80 5.73
C PHE A 236 29.88 3.23 7.12
N ALA A 237 28.67 3.41 7.61
CA ALA A 237 28.22 2.77 8.83
C ALA A 237 28.32 1.24 8.68
N SER A 238 28.22 0.51 9.79
CA SER A 238 28.34 -0.95 9.83
C SER A 238 27.61 -1.62 8.67
N VAL A 239 28.19 -2.70 8.14
CA VAL A 239 27.55 -3.54 7.13
C VAL A 239 26.13 -3.83 7.61
N GLN A 240 25.14 -3.43 6.81
CA GLN A 240 23.74 -3.61 7.16
C GLN A 240 23.53 -5.11 7.34
N GLU A 241 23.02 -5.50 8.50
CA GLU A 241 22.58 -6.88 8.69
C GLU A 241 21.63 -7.22 7.55
N THR A 242 21.90 -8.35 6.91
CA THR A 242 21.07 -8.81 5.83
C THR A 242 19.67 -9.09 6.36
N ARG A 243 18.68 -8.39 5.80
CA ARG A 243 17.29 -8.45 6.24
C ARG A 243 16.38 -8.54 5.05
N VAL A 244 15.37 -9.37 5.17
CA VAL A 244 14.25 -9.42 4.24
C VAL A 244 13.24 -8.37 4.71
N HIS A 245 12.95 -7.39 3.86
CA HIS A 245 11.91 -6.41 4.09
C HIS A 245 10.54 -6.98 3.78
N SER A 246 10.39 -7.70 2.67
CA SER A 246 9.12 -8.31 2.29
C SER A 246 9.30 -9.50 1.35
N PHE A 247 8.30 -10.38 1.35
CA PHE A 247 8.23 -11.59 0.54
C PHE A 247 6.79 -11.84 0.12
N GLY A 248 6.56 -12.22 -1.13
CA GLY A 248 5.22 -12.55 -1.60
C GLY A 248 5.12 -12.70 -3.12
N PHE A 249 3.88 -12.77 -3.61
CA PHE A 249 3.58 -13.11 -4.99
C PHE A 249 2.82 -11.97 -5.67
N PRO A 250 3.31 -11.41 -6.79
CA PRO A 250 2.51 -10.49 -7.61
C PRO A 250 1.25 -11.18 -8.14
N LYS A 251 1.40 -12.43 -8.59
CA LYS A 251 0.31 -13.33 -8.98
C LYS A 251 -0.04 -14.25 -7.82
N MET A 252 -0.94 -13.80 -6.96
CA MET A 252 -1.36 -14.58 -5.78
C MET A 252 -2.23 -15.78 -6.14
N VAL A 253 -2.85 -15.78 -7.32
CA VAL A 253 -3.70 -16.90 -7.77
C VAL A 253 -3.17 -17.51 -9.05
N LEU A 254 -2.78 -18.77 -8.94
CA LEU A 254 -2.37 -19.60 -10.05
C LEU A 254 -3.59 -20.23 -10.69
N SER A 255 -3.69 -20.08 -12.00
CA SER A 255 -4.59 -20.85 -12.85
C SER A 255 -4.11 -22.32 -12.96
N PRO A 256 -4.99 -23.24 -13.40
CA PRO A 256 -4.58 -24.62 -13.69
C PRO A 256 -3.43 -24.75 -14.71
N SER A 257 -3.25 -23.75 -15.59
CA SER A 257 -2.18 -23.73 -16.60
C SER A 257 -0.85 -23.19 -16.10
N ASP A 258 -0.81 -22.54 -14.93
CA ASP A 258 0.43 -21.99 -14.40
C ASP A 258 1.32 -23.12 -13.87
N LYS A 259 2.50 -23.26 -14.48
CA LYS A 259 3.48 -24.26 -14.07
C LYS A 259 4.34 -23.84 -12.89
N ASN A 260 4.50 -22.52 -12.71
CA ASN A 260 5.33 -21.94 -11.66
C ASN A 260 4.61 -20.74 -11.02
N ALA A 261 4.84 -20.56 -9.72
CA ALA A 261 4.62 -19.29 -9.03
C ALA A 261 5.93 -18.49 -9.04
N ILE A 262 5.85 -17.18 -9.27
CA ILE A 262 7.03 -16.30 -9.15
C ILE A 262 6.90 -15.53 -7.85
N ALA A 263 7.77 -15.82 -6.88
CA ALA A 263 7.86 -15.08 -5.63
C ALA A 263 8.88 -13.94 -5.78
N TYR A 264 8.58 -12.81 -5.16
CA TYR A 264 9.43 -11.62 -5.11
C TYR A 264 9.93 -11.42 -3.67
N ILE A 265 11.22 -11.13 -3.53
CA ILE A 265 11.85 -10.81 -2.25
C ILE A 265 12.47 -9.41 -2.32
N ASP A 266 12.06 -8.54 -1.40
CA ASP A 266 12.70 -7.23 -1.14
C ASP A 266 13.62 -7.42 0.08
N MET A 267 14.92 -7.20 -0.08
CA MET A 267 15.91 -7.41 0.98
C MET A 267 17.07 -6.41 0.88
N SER A 268 17.70 -6.11 2.02
CA SER A 268 18.89 -5.27 2.14
C SER A 268 20.08 -6.03 2.71
N GLY A 269 21.27 -5.44 2.61
CA GLY A 269 22.51 -5.95 3.19
C GLY A 269 23.38 -6.72 2.19
N SER A 270 24.59 -7.08 2.63
CA SER A 270 25.53 -7.88 1.84
C SER A 270 25.20 -9.36 2.01
N LEU A 271 24.58 -9.96 1.00
CA LEU A 271 24.44 -11.42 0.96
C LEU A 271 25.77 -12.01 0.52
N ALA A 272 26.25 -13.02 1.24
CA ALA A 272 27.31 -13.86 0.71
C ALA A 272 26.69 -14.87 -0.26
N ASP A 273 27.39 -15.26 -1.33
CA ASP A 273 26.90 -16.28 -2.27
C ASP A 273 26.55 -17.62 -1.61
N LYS A 274 27.14 -17.88 -0.43
CA LYS A 274 26.88 -19.05 0.42
C LYS A 274 25.60 -18.96 1.25
N ASP A 275 24.98 -17.79 1.34
CA ASP A 275 23.71 -17.62 2.04
C ASP A 275 22.61 -18.32 1.24
N LYS A 276 21.60 -18.83 1.96
CA LYS A 276 20.55 -19.67 1.39
C LYS A 276 19.18 -19.09 1.66
N ILE A 277 18.29 -19.23 0.70
CA ILE A 277 16.85 -19.11 0.90
C ILE A 277 16.28 -20.52 1.06
N LEU A 278 15.62 -20.76 2.18
CA LEU A 278 14.84 -21.96 2.43
C LEU A 278 13.37 -21.62 2.20
N LEU A 279 12.69 -22.41 1.36
CA LEU A 279 11.29 -22.21 1.03
C LEU A 279 10.52 -23.44 1.41
N ASP A 280 9.45 -23.25 2.16
CA ASP A 280 8.50 -24.30 2.50
C ASP A 280 7.11 -23.87 2.03
N ILE A 281 6.48 -24.71 1.21
CA ILE A 281 5.06 -24.59 0.87
C ILE A 281 4.29 -25.62 1.67
N SER A 282 3.26 -25.18 2.36
CA SER A 282 2.35 -26.04 3.11
C SER A 282 0.89 -25.69 2.86
N THR A 283 -0.01 -26.64 3.13
CA THR A 283 -1.45 -26.35 3.21
C THR A 283 -1.76 -25.52 4.45
N LEU A 284 -2.96 -24.93 4.52
CA LEU A 284 -3.42 -24.23 5.74
C LEU A 284 -3.47 -25.13 6.99
N ASN A 285 -3.50 -26.46 6.83
CA ASN A 285 -3.46 -27.42 7.92
C ASN A 285 -2.03 -27.84 8.30
N GLY A 286 -1.00 -27.24 7.69
CA GLY A 286 0.41 -27.50 7.98
C GLY A 286 1.03 -28.69 7.24
N GLU A 287 0.33 -29.31 6.29
CA GLU A 287 0.91 -30.38 5.45
C GLU A 287 1.95 -29.75 4.51
N ASN A 288 3.23 -30.09 4.68
CA ASN A 288 4.30 -29.62 3.80
C ASN A 288 4.22 -30.34 2.44
N LEU A 289 4.25 -29.56 1.37
CA LEU A 289 4.11 -30.02 -0.02
C LEU A 289 5.39 -29.86 -0.83
N LEU A 290 6.21 -28.87 -0.46
CA LEU A 290 7.46 -28.57 -1.14
C LEU A 290 8.42 -27.92 -0.13
N SER A 291 9.65 -28.42 -0.09
CA SER A 291 10.77 -27.77 0.58
C SER A 291 11.90 -27.58 -0.43
N GLN A 292 12.38 -26.34 -0.58
CA GLN A 292 13.44 -26.00 -1.52
C GLN A 292 14.53 -25.19 -0.81
N SER A 293 15.79 -25.48 -1.12
CA SER A 293 16.94 -24.70 -0.67
C SER A 293 17.63 -24.10 -1.90
N LEU A 294 17.74 -22.78 -1.93
CA LEU A 294 18.31 -22.00 -3.03
C LEU A 294 19.51 -21.22 -2.52
N ASN A 295 20.61 -21.19 -3.26
CA ASN A 295 21.67 -20.25 -2.95
C ASN A 295 21.22 -18.86 -3.39
N VAL A 296 21.53 -17.84 -2.59
CA VAL A 296 21.17 -16.46 -2.92
C VAL A 296 21.84 -16.01 -4.22
N GLY A 297 23.07 -16.46 -4.49
CA GLY A 297 23.79 -16.15 -5.73
C GLY A 297 23.10 -16.65 -7.01
N ASP A 298 22.19 -17.63 -6.90
CA ASP A 298 21.45 -18.20 -8.03
C ASP A 298 20.13 -17.45 -8.31
N LEU A 299 19.75 -16.48 -7.48
CA LEU A 299 18.50 -15.74 -7.63
C LEU A 299 18.60 -14.71 -8.75
N LYS A 300 17.53 -14.60 -9.54
CA LYS A 300 17.43 -13.57 -10.60
C LYS A 300 16.99 -12.25 -9.99
N ARG A 301 17.64 -11.14 -10.37
CA ARG A 301 17.16 -9.79 -10.05
C ARG A 301 16.18 -9.27 -11.09
N ASP A 302 15.10 -8.65 -10.61
CA ASP A 302 14.12 -7.89 -11.38
C ASP A 302 13.97 -6.51 -10.73
N GLY A 303 14.72 -5.53 -11.25
CA GLY A 303 14.89 -4.22 -10.62
C GLY A 303 15.46 -4.35 -9.21
N ARG A 304 14.70 -3.88 -8.21
CA ARG A 304 15.08 -3.91 -6.78
C ARG A 304 14.77 -5.25 -6.08
N TYR A 305 14.13 -6.19 -6.75
CA TYR A 305 13.66 -7.44 -6.14
C TYR A 305 14.49 -8.64 -6.61
N TYR A 306 14.61 -9.65 -5.75
CA TYR A 306 15.01 -10.99 -6.16
C TYR A 306 13.78 -11.81 -6.49
N THR A 307 13.88 -12.70 -7.47
CA THR A 307 12.79 -13.56 -7.91
C THR A 307 13.12 -15.02 -7.74
N ILE A 308 12.11 -15.79 -7.32
CA ILE A 308 12.18 -17.24 -7.19
C ILE A 308 11.06 -17.87 -8.02
N ASN A 309 11.43 -18.84 -8.86
CA ASN A 309 10.46 -19.71 -9.52
C ASN A 309 10.16 -20.90 -8.63
N ILE A 310 8.91 -21.01 -8.20
CA ILE A 310 8.43 -22.12 -7.39
C ILE A 310 7.56 -23.03 -8.26
N PRO A 311 7.93 -24.32 -8.46
CA PRO A 311 7.12 -25.26 -9.20
C PRO A 311 5.73 -25.40 -8.60
N ALA A 312 4.69 -25.21 -9.41
CA ALA A 312 3.30 -25.24 -9.01
C ALA A 312 2.49 -26.37 -9.65
N ASP A 313 3.07 -27.11 -10.60
CA ASP A 313 2.40 -28.19 -11.34
C ASP A 313 1.72 -29.23 -10.45
N ASN A 314 2.35 -29.54 -9.31
CA ASN A 314 1.88 -30.56 -8.36
C ASN A 314 0.95 -30.00 -7.27
N LEU A 315 0.77 -28.68 -7.20
CA LEU A 315 -0.16 -28.08 -6.26
C LEU A 315 -1.59 -28.40 -6.72
N LYS A 316 -2.40 -28.94 -5.82
CA LYS A 316 -3.85 -29.11 -6.05
C LYS A 316 -4.54 -27.74 -6.03
N PRO A 317 -5.82 -27.63 -6.41
CA PRO A 317 -6.59 -26.44 -6.09
C PRO A 317 -6.66 -26.23 -4.57
N GLY A 318 -6.37 -25.02 -4.08
CA GLY A 318 -6.28 -24.74 -2.65
C GLY A 318 -5.55 -23.45 -2.31
N ILE A 319 -5.51 -23.13 -1.02
CA ILE A 319 -4.72 -22.02 -0.45
C ILE A 319 -3.50 -22.63 0.23
N TYR A 320 -2.34 -22.05 -0.07
CA TYR A 320 -1.04 -22.48 0.39
C TYR A 320 -0.37 -21.38 1.18
N PHE A 321 0.27 -21.80 2.26
CA PHE A 321 1.16 -20.99 3.05
C PHE A 321 2.58 -21.22 2.56
N VAL A 322 3.28 -20.13 2.23
CA VAL A 322 4.67 -20.18 1.78
C VAL A 322 5.52 -19.47 2.81
N LYS A 323 6.36 -20.24 3.50
CA LYS A 323 7.35 -19.72 4.42
C LYS A 323 8.69 -19.61 3.68
N MET A 324 9.35 -18.48 3.87
CA MET A 324 10.68 -18.22 3.36
C MET A 324 11.59 -17.90 4.54
N GLU A 325 12.73 -18.57 4.62
CA GLU A 325 13.77 -18.29 5.60
C GLU A 325 15.07 -17.93 4.88
N LEU A 326 15.69 -16.83 5.28
CA LEU A 326 17.04 -16.49 4.90
C LEU A 326 17.98 -17.10 5.93
N ALA A 327 18.90 -17.94 5.47
CA ALA A 327 19.87 -18.63 6.31
C ALA A 327 21.31 -18.27 5.92
N SER A 328 22.12 -17.87 6.90
CA SER A 328 23.55 -17.63 6.73
C SER A 328 24.35 -18.56 7.63
N ASN A 329 25.34 -19.25 7.06
CA ASN A 329 26.17 -20.27 7.75
C ASN A 329 25.33 -21.31 8.52
N GLY A 330 24.21 -21.74 7.93
CA GLY A 330 23.30 -22.72 8.52
C GLY A 330 22.39 -22.20 9.64
N LYS A 331 22.42 -20.91 9.96
CA LYS A 331 21.50 -20.28 10.91
C LYS A 331 20.47 -19.43 10.18
N ASN A 332 19.20 -19.58 10.54
CA ASN A 332 18.15 -18.67 10.10
C ASN A 332 18.42 -17.28 10.71
N ILE A 333 18.51 -16.26 9.83
CA ILE A 333 18.72 -14.86 10.21
C ILE A 333 17.48 -13.99 9.95
N ASP A 334 16.56 -14.42 9.09
CA ASP A 334 15.26 -13.76 8.89
C ASP A 334 14.25 -14.74 8.30
N SER A 335 12.96 -14.48 8.52
CA SER A 335 11.88 -15.25 7.90
C SER A 335 10.70 -14.37 7.53
N LYS A 336 10.02 -14.75 6.44
CA LYS A 336 8.78 -14.14 5.96
C LYS A 336 7.80 -15.20 5.52
N GLU A 337 6.55 -14.80 5.48
CA GLU A 337 5.43 -15.67 5.13
C GLU A 337 4.58 -14.98 4.08
N ALA A 338 4.05 -15.76 3.15
CA ALA A 338 3.16 -15.31 2.10
C ALA A 338 2.10 -16.37 1.82
N PHE A 339 1.08 -15.97 1.06
CA PHE A 339 0.01 -16.87 0.64
C PHE A 339 0.00 -16.99 -0.87
N LEU A 340 -0.28 -18.20 -1.34
CA LEU A 340 -0.43 -18.55 -2.74
C LEU A 340 -1.71 -19.36 -2.88
N THR A 341 -2.58 -19.00 -3.81
CA THR A 341 -3.79 -19.78 -4.11
C THR A 341 -3.62 -20.44 -5.47
N ARG A 342 -4.11 -21.67 -5.61
CA ARG A 342 -4.29 -22.32 -6.91
C ARG A 342 -5.77 -22.55 -7.15
N SER A 343 -6.27 -22.02 -8.25
CA SER A 343 -7.64 -22.16 -8.69
C SER A 343 -7.82 -23.45 -9.49
N ASP A 344 -8.97 -24.11 -9.31
CA ASP A 344 -9.47 -25.17 -10.20
C ASP A 344 -10.16 -24.61 -11.45
N LYS A 345 -10.56 -23.34 -11.40
CA LYS A 345 -11.27 -22.65 -12.46
C LYS A 345 -10.36 -21.74 -13.28
N PRO A 346 -10.67 -21.53 -14.58
CA PRO A 346 -10.05 -20.49 -15.38
C PRO A 346 -10.26 -19.12 -14.72
N LEU A 347 -9.18 -18.35 -14.62
CA LEU A 347 -9.24 -16.97 -14.10
C LEU A 347 -9.44 -15.99 -15.27
N PRO A 348 -9.94 -14.78 -14.99
CA PRO A 348 -10.59 -14.32 -13.75
C PRO A 348 -12.12 -14.57 -13.77
N TYR A 349 -12.77 -14.39 -12.62
CA TYR A 349 -14.20 -14.06 -12.53
C TYR A 349 -14.38 -12.56 -12.78
N LEU A 350 -15.13 -12.19 -13.81
CA LEU A 350 -15.40 -10.81 -14.19
C LEU A 350 -16.76 -10.34 -13.68
N CYS A 351 -16.77 -9.30 -12.86
CA CYS A 351 -17.98 -8.60 -12.45
C CYS A 351 -18.08 -7.24 -13.17
N LEU A 352 -19.18 -6.95 -13.83
CA LEU A 352 -19.45 -5.59 -14.31
C LEU A 352 -20.01 -4.76 -13.16
N PHE A 353 -19.43 -3.60 -12.90
CA PHE A 353 -20.02 -2.63 -12.00
C PHE A 353 -20.42 -1.36 -12.74
N SER A 354 -21.66 -0.95 -12.55
CA SER A 354 -22.20 0.25 -13.18
C SER A 354 -23.40 0.79 -12.45
N PHE A 355 -23.39 2.09 -12.16
CA PHE A 355 -24.59 2.79 -11.68
C PHE A 355 -25.70 2.85 -12.74
N ALA A 356 -25.37 2.66 -14.03
CA ALA A 356 -26.38 2.58 -15.09
C ALA A 356 -27.28 1.34 -14.93
N SER A 357 -26.77 0.26 -14.31
CA SER A 357 -27.53 -0.98 -14.10
C SER A 357 -28.88 -0.71 -13.43
N GLN A 358 -28.90 0.16 -12.41
CA GLN A 358 -30.10 0.49 -11.65
C GLN A 358 -31.20 1.13 -12.52
N LYS A 359 -30.81 2.01 -13.45
CA LYS A 359 -31.75 2.68 -14.38
C LYS A 359 -32.52 1.68 -15.22
N TYR A 360 -31.82 0.64 -15.69
CA TYR A 360 -32.41 -0.38 -16.56
C TYR A 360 -33.06 -1.52 -15.78
N PHE A 361 -32.53 -1.87 -14.60
CA PHE A 361 -33.08 -2.91 -13.72
C PHE A 361 -34.45 -2.51 -13.15
N ASN A 362 -34.64 -1.22 -12.84
CA ASN A 362 -35.92 -0.68 -12.37
C ASN A 362 -36.85 -0.22 -13.51
N ALA A 363 -36.46 -0.40 -14.77
CA ALA A 363 -37.30 -0.03 -15.91
C ALA A 363 -38.45 -1.04 -16.07
N LYS A 364 -39.55 -0.60 -16.71
CA LYS A 364 -40.71 -1.46 -17.07
C LYS A 364 -40.37 -2.61 -18.04
N ASP A 365 -39.10 -2.78 -18.40
CA ASP A 365 -38.62 -3.69 -19.44
C ASP A 365 -37.39 -4.48 -18.96
N ILE A 366 -37.59 -5.25 -17.90
CA ILE A 366 -36.59 -6.17 -17.33
C ILE A 366 -36.14 -7.21 -18.38
N ASN A 367 -37.01 -7.61 -19.32
CA ASN A 367 -36.68 -8.51 -20.42
C ASN A 367 -35.59 -7.93 -21.34
N ARG A 368 -35.69 -6.65 -21.72
CA ARG A 368 -34.62 -5.98 -22.46
C ARG A 368 -33.33 -5.92 -21.66
N TRP A 369 -33.41 -5.68 -20.35
CA TRP A 369 -32.23 -5.69 -19.48
C TRP A 369 -31.55 -7.06 -19.45
N ILE A 370 -32.31 -8.14 -19.25
CA ILE A 370 -31.80 -9.53 -19.27
C ILE A 370 -31.16 -9.85 -20.62
N ALA A 371 -31.80 -9.49 -21.72
CA ALA A 371 -31.27 -9.71 -23.06
C ALA A 371 -29.93 -8.99 -23.28
N SER A 372 -29.80 -7.76 -22.79
CA SER A 372 -28.52 -7.02 -22.84
C SER A 372 -27.46 -7.67 -21.93
N ALA A 373 -27.80 -7.99 -20.68
CA ALA A 373 -26.92 -8.64 -19.71
C ALA A 373 -26.35 -9.97 -20.23
N ASN A 374 -27.19 -10.81 -20.81
CA ASN A 374 -26.81 -12.13 -21.31
C ASN A 374 -25.82 -12.09 -22.49
N ARG A 375 -25.71 -10.96 -23.21
CA ARG A 375 -24.74 -10.79 -24.31
C ARG A 375 -23.36 -10.30 -23.84
N MET A 376 -23.24 -9.83 -22.61
CA MET A 376 -21.99 -9.22 -22.12
C MET A 376 -20.94 -10.31 -21.77
N PRO A 377 -19.63 -9.99 -21.80
CA PRO A 377 -18.58 -10.96 -21.48
C PRO A 377 -18.39 -11.26 -20.00
N TYR A 378 -19.10 -10.56 -19.12
CA TYR A 378 -18.94 -10.67 -17.67
C TYR A 378 -19.58 -11.96 -17.12
N ASP A 379 -19.05 -12.49 -16.03
CA ASP A 379 -19.66 -13.61 -15.31
C ASP A 379 -20.80 -13.10 -14.38
N GLY A 380 -20.60 -11.92 -13.78
CA GLY A 380 -21.59 -11.27 -12.93
C GLY A 380 -21.81 -9.78 -13.24
N ILE A 381 -22.93 -9.24 -12.74
CA ILE A 381 -23.30 -7.82 -12.89
C ILE A 381 -23.75 -7.27 -11.53
N SER A 382 -23.22 -6.11 -11.13
CA SER A 382 -23.69 -5.38 -9.96
C SER A 382 -25.06 -4.78 -10.24
N VAL A 383 -26.00 -4.93 -9.31
CA VAL A 383 -27.33 -4.31 -9.38
C VAL A 383 -27.72 -3.77 -8.01
N SER A 384 -28.50 -2.69 -7.97
CA SER A 384 -28.93 -2.09 -6.70
C SER A 384 -30.45 -1.97 -6.67
N PHE A 385 -31.07 -2.37 -5.56
CA PHE A 385 -32.50 -2.16 -5.32
C PHE A 385 -32.83 -0.70 -4.98
N ALA A 386 -31.85 0.04 -4.50
CA ALA A 386 -31.92 1.43 -4.09
C ALA A 386 -30.58 2.10 -4.44
N ASP A 387 -30.57 3.40 -4.75
CA ASP A 387 -29.31 4.11 -4.91
C ASP A 387 -28.70 4.42 -3.53
N GLY A 388 -27.43 4.83 -3.52
CA GLY A 388 -26.75 5.26 -2.29
C GLY A 388 -27.39 6.47 -1.59
N TYR A 389 -28.39 7.11 -2.19
CA TYR A 389 -29.11 8.27 -1.69
C TYR A 389 -30.61 7.99 -1.45
N ALA A 390 -31.06 6.73 -1.51
CA ALA A 390 -32.47 6.46 -1.35
C ALA A 390 -32.89 6.77 0.10
N SER A 391 -34.10 7.31 0.28
CA SER A 391 -34.68 7.54 1.62
C SER A 391 -35.57 6.39 2.11
N ASN A 392 -35.96 5.48 1.22
CA ASN A 392 -36.84 4.36 1.52
C ASN A 392 -36.17 3.02 1.22
N LEU A 393 -36.40 2.03 2.09
CA LEU A 393 -36.00 0.64 1.84
C LEU A 393 -36.96 -0.02 0.85
N THR A 394 -36.42 -0.69 -0.16
CA THR A 394 -37.23 -1.52 -1.05
C THR A 394 -37.65 -2.78 -0.30
N LYS A 395 -38.97 -3.01 -0.19
CA LYS A 395 -39.51 -4.15 0.55
C LYS A 395 -39.39 -5.45 -0.25
N TRP A 396 -39.18 -6.58 0.44
CA TRP A 396 -39.03 -7.90 -0.18
C TRP A 396 -40.19 -8.27 -1.12
N GLU A 397 -41.43 -7.94 -0.76
CA GLU A 397 -42.62 -8.27 -1.55
C GLU A 397 -42.63 -7.58 -2.92
N LYS A 398 -41.93 -6.45 -3.06
CA LYS A 398 -41.76 -5.76 -4.34
C LYS A 398 -40.59 -6.32 -5.16
N ILE A 399 -39.58 -6.85 -4.48
CA ILE A 399 -38.37 -7.40 -5.10
C ILE A 399 -38.63 -8.81 -5.63
N PHE A 400 -39.35 -9.63 -4.87
CA PHE A 400 -39.50 -11.06 -5.14
C PHE A 400 -40.03 -11.37 -6.56
N PRO A 401 -41.06 -10.70 -7.10
CA PRO A 401 -41.51 -10.95 -8.47
C PRO A 401 -40.43 -10.69 -9.53
N ILE A 402 -39.58 -9.68 -9.32
CA ILE A 402 -38.46 -9.37 -10.21
C ILE A 402 -37.42 -10.49 -10.15
N LEU A 403 -37.15 -11.03 -8.95
CA LEU A 403 -36.23 -12.16 -8.78
C LEU A 403 -36.74 -13.45 -9.45
N GLU A 404 -38.04 -13.71 -9.44
CA GLU A 404 -38.64 -14.86 -10.15
C GLU A 404 -38.35 -14.79 -11.65
N GLU A 405 -38.56 -13.62 -12.27
CA GLU A 405 -38.31 -13.42 -13.69
C GLU A 405 -36.81 -13.59 -14.00
N LEU A 406 -35.94 -12.95 -13.21
CA LEU A 406 -34.49 -13.05 -13.36
C LEU A 406 -33.96 -14.47 -13.24
N LYS A 407 -34.51 -15.27 -12.31
CA LYS A 407 -34.06 -16.65 -12.06
C LYS A 407 -34.23 -17.57 -13.26
N SER A 408 -35.22 -17.29 -14.12
CA SER A 408 -35.50 -18.11 -15.29
C SER A 408 -34.62 -17.76 -16.49
N ASP A 409 -34.37 -16.47 -16.73
CA ASP A 409 -33.81 -16.00 -18.00
C ASP A 409 -32.42 -15.36 -17.89
N CYS A 410 -32.00 -14.91 -16.69
CA CYS A 410 -30.69 -14.29 -16.51
C CYS A 410 -29.60 -15.36 -16.38
N LYS A 411 -28.61 -15.32 -17.29
CA LYS A 411 -27.44 -16.21 -17.30
C LYS A 411 -26.24 -15.63 -16.56
N LYS A 412 -26.41 -14.48 -15.91
CA LYS A 412 -25.38 -13.76 -15.18
C LYS A 412 -25.66 -13.85 -13.69
N ASP A 413 -24.59 -13.96 -12.91
CA ASP A 413 -24.68 -13.81 -11.47
C ASP A 413 -25.02 -12.36 -11.12
N LEU A 414 -26.01 -12.15 -10.25
CA LEU A 414 -26.40 -10.81 -9.82
C LEU A 414 -25.74 -10.48 -8.48
N TRP A 415 -24.92 -9.44 -8.47
CA TRP A 415 -24.24 -8.93 -7.30
C TRP A 415 -25.03 -7.74 -6.74
N PHE A 416 -25.90 -8.00 -5.77
CA PHE A 416 -26.72 -6.95 -5.17
C PHE A 416 -25.84 -6.00 -4.35
N THR A 417 -25.81 -4.71 -4.69
CA THR A 417 -24.97 -3.70 -4.04
C THR A 417 -25.70 -3.04 -2.87
N CYS A 418 -25.03 -2.99 -1.71
CA CYS A 418 -25.44 -2.23 -0.53
C CYS A 418 -24.52 -1.01 -0.35
N PHE A 419 -25.00 0.07 0.27
CA PHE A 419 -24.25 1.32 0.40
C PHE A 419 -24.02 1.70 1.87
N TYR A 420 -22.76 1.95 2.27
CA TYR A 420 -22.48 2.54 3.59
C TYR A 420 -23.03 3.96 3.71
N ASN A 421 -23.19 4.64 2.59
CA ASN A 421 -23.71 6.00 2.53
C ASN A 421 -25.04 6.21 3.26
N HIS A 422 -25.87 5.17 3.42
CA HIS A 422 -27.17 5.28 4.08
C HIS A 422 -27.10 5.66 5.57
N PHE A 423 -25.99 5.41 6.26
CA PHE A 423 -25.83 5.72 7.68
C PHE A 423 -24.74 6.76 7.96
N ILE A 424 -24.46 7.62 6.98
CA ILE A 424 -23.43 8.66 7.03
C ILE A 424 -24.08 10.05 7.02
N GLU A 425 -23.58 10.93 7.90
CA GLU A 425 -23.96 12.35 7.95
C GLU A 425 -23.77 13.02 6.60
N ARG A 426 -24.74 13.87 6.22
CA ARG A 426 -24.59 14.73 5.05
C ARG A 426 -23.84 16.01 5.40
N ASN A 427 -22.76 16.28 4.67
CA ASN A 427 -22.06 17.56 4.69
C ASN A 427 -21.96 18.15 3.28
N VAL A 428 -22.69 19.22 3.02
CA VAL A 428 -22.83 19.79 1.66
C VAL A 428 -21.49 20.27 1.06
N THR A 429 -20.50 20.62 1.88
CA THR A 429 -19.18 21.08 1.39
C THR A 429 -18.20 19.94 1.16
N ALA A 430 -18.46 18.76 1.73
CA ALA A 430 -17.60 17.58 1.66
C ALA A 430 -18.30 16.37 1.02
N ALA A 431 -19.51 16.56 0.47
CA ALA A 431 -20.28 15.53 -0.20
C ALA A 431 -19.89 15.41 -1.67
N HIS A 432 -20.12 14.24 -2.25
CA HIS A 432 -19.97 14.02 -3.68
C HIS A 432 -20.92 14.94 -4.49
N PRO A 433 -20.48 15.55 -5.61
CA PRO A 433 -21.28 16.52 -6.38
C PRO A 433 -22.63 16.02 -6.90
N CYS A 434 -22.82 14.70 -7.00
CA CYS A 434 -24.11 14.13 -7.40
C CYS A 434 -25.17 14.16 -6.29
N ASN A 435 -24.80 14.47 -5.04
CA ASN A 435 -25.70 14.60 -3.89
C ASN A 435 -26.42 15.96 -3.85
N LYS A 436 -27.15 16.29 -4.94
CA LYS A 436 -27.83 17.59 -5.07
C LYS A 436 -29.09 17.71 -4.21
N ASN A 437 -29.73 16.60 -3.87
CA ASN A 437 -30.99 16.60 -3.14
C ASN A 437 -30.77 16.38 -1.63
N ILE A 438 -31.27 17.30 -0.80
CA ILE A 438 -31.27 17.13 0.66
C ILE A 438 -32.24 15.98 0.99
N ILE A 439 -31.72 14.87 1.50
CA ILE A 439 -32.55 13.85 2.15
C ILE A 439 -32.62 14.20 3.63
N PRO A 440 -33.80 14.60 4.16
CA PRO A 440 -33.92 15.10 5.53
C PRO A 440 -33.52 14.10 6.62
N SER A 441 -33.47 12.80 6.32
CA SER A 441 -33.02 11.79 7.28
C SER A 441 -31.51 11.83 7.50
N PHE A 442 -30.71 12.10 6.47
CA PHE A 442 -29.24 12.10 6.59
C PHE A 442 -28.69 13.33 7.31
N SER A 443 -29.42 14.45 7.31
CA SER A 443 -29.04 15.64 8.07
C SER A 443 -29.19 15.48 9.59
N LYS A 444 -29.81 14.40 10.06
CA LYS A 444 -29.96 14.09 11.50
C LYS A 444 -28.82 13.23 12.03
N ILE A 445 -28.05 12.60 11.14
CA ILE A 445 -26.93 11.73 11.52
C ILE A 445 -25.76 12.61 11.97
N ILE A 446 -25.12 12.26 13.08
CA ILE A 446 -23.92 12.95 13.59
C ILE A 446 -22.70 12.08 13.27
N GLY A 447 -21.93 12.51 12.28
CA GLY A 447 -20.83 11.75 11.68
C GLY A 447 -21.28 10.47 10.98
N MET A 448 -21.51 9.41 11.75
CA MET A 448 -22.09 8.14 11.32
C MET A 448 -23.11 7.66 12.37
N ASP A 449 -24.17 6.98 11.96
CA ASP A 449 -25.26 6.53 12.85
C ASP A 449 -24.88 5.28 13.67
N LEU A 450 -23.75 5.34 14.38
CA LEU A 450 -23.11 4.17 15.01
C LEU A 450 -23.93 3.51 16.13
N ASP A 451 -24.83 4.26 16.76
CA ASP A 451 -25.74 3.77 17.81
C ASP A 451 -27.19 3.64 17.31
N ASN A 452 -27.42 3.78 16.00
CA ASN A 452 -28.75 3.75 15.37
C ASN A 452 -29.74 4.80 15.94
N GLU A 453 -29.25 5.97 16.32
CA GLU A 453 -30.04 7.07 16.90
C GLU A 453 -31.06 7.62 15.89
N THR A 454 -30.75 7.51 14.59
CA THR A 454 -31.64 7.98 13.52
C THR A 454 -32.39 6.85 12.80
N GLY A 455 -32.12 5.59 13.15
CA GLY A 455 -32.69 4.41 12.48
C GLY A 455 -32.01 4.04 11.15
N ASN A 456 -30.98 4.77 10.72
CA ASN A 456 -30.33 4.56 9.42
C ASN A 456 -29.37 3.36 9.44
N LEU A 457 -28.74 3.06 10.57
CA LEU A 457 -27.92 1.85 10.70
C LEU A 457 -28.77 0.57 10.63
N GLU A 458 -29.91 0.53 11.31
CA GLU A 458 -30.85 -0.59 11.22
C GLU A 458 -31.41 -0.72 9.79
N ARG A 459 -31.65 0.41 9.12
CA ARG A 459 -32.04 0.40 7.71
C ARG A 459 -30.96 -0.24 6.83
N PHE A 460 -29.68 0.13 7.02
CA PHE A 460 -28.58 -0.52 6.31
C PHE A 460 -28.55 -2.03 6.55
N PHE A 461 -28.69 -2.49 7.80
CA PHE A 461 -28.75 -3.94 8.09
C PHE A 461 -29.92 -4.64 7.42
N LYS A 462 -31.09 -4.00 7.32
CA LYS A 462 -32.24 -4.55 6.59
C LYS A 462 -31.95 -4.66 5.09
N GLU A 463 -31.31 -3.66 4.49
CA GLU A 463 -30.90 -3.72 3.09
C GLU A 463 -29.87 -4.81 2.83
N PHE A 464 -28.84 -4.88 3.67
CA PHE A 464 -27.81 -5.92 3.64
C PHE A 464 -28.44 -7.33 3.73
N LYS A 465 -29.39 -7.52 4.65
CA LYS A 465 -30.20 -8.76 4.79
C LYS A 465 -30.96 -9.08 3.50
N ILE A 466 -31.64 -8.11 2.90
CA ILE A 466 -32.40 -8.29 1.64
C ILE A 466 -31.47 -8.67 0.49
N CYS A 467 -30.32 -8.01 0.35
CA CYS A 467 -29.34 -8.31 -0.69
C CYS A 467 -28.79 -9.73 -0.56
N LEU A 468 -28.46 -10.18 0.66
CA LEU A 468 -28.04 -11.57 0.91
C LEU A 468 -29.15 -12.59 0.63
N GLN A 469 -30.40 -12.28 0.99
CA GLN A 469 -31.55 -13.13 0.68
C GLN A 469 -31.75 -13.26 -0.83
N ALA A 470 -31.66 -12.15 -1.57
CA ALA A 470 -31.78 -12.13 -3.02
C ALA A 470 -30.64 -12.92 -3.69
N ALA A 471 -29.39 -12.71 -3.26
CA ALA A 471 -28.23 -13.45 -3.76
C ALA A 471 -28.39 -14.96 -3.53
N LYS A 472 -28.79 -15.38 -2.32
CA LYS A 472 -29.04 -16.78 -2.01
C LYS A 472 -30.20 -17.36 -2.83
N TYR A 473 -31.28 -16.60 -3.00
CA TYR A 473 -32.45 -17.01 -3.78
C TYR A 473 -32.11 -17.30 -5.25
N LEU A 474 -31.29 -16.43 -5.85
CA LEU A 474 -30.80 -16.58 -7.23
C LEU A 474 -29.60 -17.51 -7.36
N LYS A 475 -29.03 -17.98 -6.25
CA LYS A 475 -27.75 -18.72 -6.20
C LYS A 475 -26.57 -17.92 -6.76
N SER A 476 -26.62 -16.58 -6.68
CA SER A 476 -25.46 -15.73 -6.94
C SER A 476 -24.35 -16.03 -5.91
N PRO A 477 -23.06 -15.79 -6.24
CA PRO A 477 -21.96 -16.03 -5.31
C PRO A 477 -22.02 -15.18 -4.04
N GLY A 478 -22.63 -13.99 -4.12
CA GLY A 478 -22.83 -13.12 -2.97
C GLY A 478 -23.27 -11.71 -3.36
N ILE A 479 -22.72 -10.70 -2.67
CA ILE A 479 -23.17 -9.30 -2.76
C ILE A 479 -22.00 -8.34 -2.87
N CYS A 480 -22.29 -7.12 -3.30
CA CYS A 480 -21.33 -6.03 -3.33
C CYS A 480 -21.64 -5.01 -2.22
N ILE A 481 -20.61 -4.38 -1.68
CA ILE A 481 -20.71 -3.26 -0.75
C ILE A 481 -19.95 -2.10 -1.35
N ASP A 482 -20.68 -1.06 -1.68
CA ASP A 482 -20.14 0.26 -1.92
C ASP A 482 -19.93 0.95 -0.57
N ASN A 483 -18.67 0.95 -0.14
CA ASN A 483 -18.24 1.46 1.15
C ASN A 483 -17.74 2.92 1.09
N GLU A 484 -18.02 3.63 0.00
CA GLU A 484 -17.74 5.07 -0.10
C GLU A 484 -18.66 5.91 0.79
N THR A 485 -18.11 7.02 1.30
CA THR A 485 -18.78 7.94 2.22
C THR A 485 -19.34 9.16 1.49
N TYR A 486 -20.04 8.94 0.36
CA TYR A 486 -20.48 10.01 -0.56
C TYR A 486 -21.21 11.20 0.07
N ASN A 487 -21.88 11.02 1.21
CA ASN A 487 -22.57 12.08 1.96
C ASN A 487 -21.60 13.02 2.68
N ASN A 488 -20.41 12.55 3.07
CA ASN A 488 -19.37 13.31 3.74
C ASN A 488 -18.05 12.53 3.73
N TYR A 489 -17.16 12.85 2.79
CA TYR A 489 -15.85 12.20 2.67
C TYR A 489 -14.97 12.35 3.92
N GLY A 490 -15.22 13.37 4.75
CA GLY A 490 -14.54 13.51 6.04
C GLY A 490 -14.80 12.35 6.99
N MET A 491 -15.89 11.59 6.81
CA MET A 491 -16.23 10.44 7.64
C MET A 491 -15.45 9.17 7.27
N GLU A 492 -14.49 9.26 6.36
CA GLU A 492 -13.50 8.21 6.19
C GLU A 492 -12.52 8.16 7.36
N SER A 493 -12.23 9.29 8.02
CA SER A 493 -11.32 9.35 9.17
C SER A 493 -12.03 8.94 10.47
N LEU A 494 -11.41 7.99 11.19
CA LEU A 494 -11.84 7.57 12.52
C LEU A 494 -11.87 8.75 13.51
N GLU A 495 -10.85 9.60 13.48
CA GLU A 495 -10.69 10.78 14.33
C GLU A 495 -11.76 11.84 14.03
N ALA A 496 -12.10 12.03 12.75
CA ALA A 496 -13.14 12.95 12.35
C ALA A 496 -14.52 12.49 12.85
N ILE A 497 -14.83 11.19 12.76
CA ILE A 497 -16.08 10.64 13.33
C ILE A 497 -16.10 10.83 14.84
N ALA A 498 -15.02 10.47 15.53
CA ALA A 498 -14.93 10.58 17.00
C ALA A 498 -15.12 12.03 17.46
N THR A 499 -14.47 12.97 16.78
CA THR A 499 -14.62 14.42 17.03
C THR A 499 -16.05 14.87 16.79
N ARG A 500 -16.66 14.45 15.66
CA ARG A 500 -18.03 14.82 15.29
C ARG A 500 -19.05 14.32 16.31
N ARG A 501 -18.84 13.11 16.84
CA ARG A 501 -19.70 12.48 17.86
C ARG A 501 -19.35 12.87 19.30
N LYS A 502 -18.27 13.62 19.53
CA LYS A 502 -17.73 13.95 20.87
C LYS A 502 -17.42 12.69 21.70
N GLU A 503 -16.82 11.70 21.05
CA GLU A 503 -16.42 10.42 21.64
C GLU A 503 -14.90 10.23 21.54
N SER A 504 -14.36 9.26 22.29
CA SER A 504 -12.95 8.87 22.08
C SER A 504 -12.80 8.07 20.78
N VAL A 505 -11.57 8.07 20.25
CA VAL A 505 -11.19 7.31 19.06
C VAL A 505 -11.43 5.81 19.27
N GLU A 506 -11.08 5.28 20.44
CA GLU A 506 -11.23 3.86 20.81
C GLU A 506 -12.71 3.47 20.88
N LYS A 507 -13.55 4.32 21.49
CA LYS A 507 -14.99 4.08 21.57
C LYS A 507 -15.61 4.04 20.18
N THR A 508 -15.23 4.99 19.33
CA THR A 508 -15.70 5.07 17.92
C THR A 508 -15.27 3.84 17.14
N ARG A 509 -14.00 3.43 17.26
CA ARG A 509 -13.46 2.21 16.63
C ARG A 509 -14.23 0.97 17.07
N GLY A 510 -14.48 0.82 18.36
CA GLY A 510 -15.24 -0.30 18.91
C GLY A 510 -16.66 -0.40 18.34
N LYS A 511 -17.31 0.73 18.05
CA LYS A 511 -18.64 0.72 17.41
C LYS A 511 -18.57 0.36 15.92
N LEU A 512 -17.57 0.86 15.18
CA LEU A 512 -17.36 0.47 13.79
C LEU A 512 -17.10 -1.03 13.66
N LEU A 513 -16.26 -1.61 14.52
CA LEU A 513 -16.07 -3.08 14.60
C LEU A 513 -17.40 -3.80 14.84
N LYS A 514 -18.22 -3.31 15.79
CA LYS A 514 -19.54 -3.91 16.10
C LYS A 514 -20.48 -3.91 14.89
N ILE A 515 -20.42 -2.91 14.02
CA ILE A 515 -21.18 -2.93 12.75
C ILE A 515 -20.74 -4.11 11.89
N GLY A 516 -19.42 -4.32 11.74
CA GLY A 516 -18.86 -5.48 11.04
C GLY A 516 -19.29 -6.82 11.64
N TYR A 517 -19.29 -6.94 12.97
CA TYR A 517 -19.79 -8.13 13.66
C TYR A 517 -21.28 -8.36 13.37
N GLY A 518 -22.10 -7.31 13.40
CA GLY A 518 -23.53 -7.40 13.05
C GLY A 518 -23.74 -7.86 11.60
N MET A 519 -22.90 -7.42 10.66
CA MET A 519 -22.90 -7.95 9.29
C MET A 519 -22.56 -9.44 9.27
N GLY A 520 -21.55 -9.87 10.04
CA GLY A 520 -21.16 -11.27 10.18
C GLY A 520 -22.27 -12.17 10.73
N GLU A 521 -23.02 -11.69 11.72
CA GLU A 521 -24.22 -12.37 12.26
C GLU A 521 -25.28 -12.60 11.17
N ILE A 522 -25.55 -11.57 10.36
CA ILE A 522 -26.51 -11.66 9.25
C ILE A 522 -26.01 -12.63 8.17
N VAL A 523 -24.72 -12.60 7.82
CA VAL A 523 -24.10 -13.55 6.87
C VAL A 523 -24.28 -14.98 7.37
N LYS A 524 -23.97 -15.25 8.65
CA LYS A 524 -24.14 -16.55 9.29
C LYS A 524 -25.58 -17.07 9.21
N GLU A 525 -26.55 -16.22 9.52
CA GLU A 525 -27.98 -16.56 9.50
C GLU A 525 -28.47 -16.86 8.07
N ILE A 526 -28.10 -16.02 7.12
CA ILE A 526 -28.74 -16.00 5.81
C ILE A 526 -27.94 -16.78 4.79
N TYR A 527 -26.67 -16.44 4.58
CA TYR A 527 -25.85 -16.98 3.51
C TYR A 527 -24.39 -17.20 3.97
N PRO A 528 -24.13 -18.25 4.78
CA PRO A 528 -22.86 -18.45 5.48
C PRO A 528 -21.63 -18.71 4.59
N ASP A 529 -21.87 -18.96 3.30
CA ASP A 529 -20.84 -19.23 2.29
C ASP A 529 -20.72 -18.07 1.28
N ALA A 530 -21.35 -16.92 1.54
CA ALA A 530 -21.39 -15.79 0.62
C ALA A 530 -20.01 -15.15 0.37
N LEU A 531 -19.83 -14.64 -0.85
CA LEU A 531 -18.75 -13.70 -1.18
C LEU A 531 -19.23 -12.25 -0.97
N ILE A 532 -18.52 -11.49 -0.16
CA ILE A 532 -18.82 -10.09 0.14
C ILE A 532 -17.77 -9.23 -0.56
N TRP A 533 -18.13 -8.61 -1.68
CA TRP A 533 -17.21 -7.78 -2.45
C TRP A 533 -17.28 -6.32 -2.00
N VAL A 534 -16.27 -5.85 -1.26
CA VAL A 534 -16.10 -4.43 -0.90
C VAL A 534 -15.27 -3.73 -1.97
N LEU A 535 -15.62 -2.51 -2.36
CA LEU A 535 -14.92 -1.83 -3.48
C LEU A 535 -13.45 -1.56 -3.15
N PHE A 536 -13.18 -1.19 -1.89
CA PHE A 536 -11.84 -1.07 -1.35
C PHE A 536 -11.78 -1.36 0.15
N ILE A 537 -10.58 -1.65 0.63
CA ILE A 537 -10.20 -1.54 2.04
C ILE A 537 -8.98 -0.60 2.09
N GLU A 538 -8.97 0.36 2.99
CA GLU A 538 -7.76 1.16 3.25
C GLU A 538 -7.58 1.28 4.75
N LYS A 539 -6.46 0.74 5.26
CA LYS A 539 -6.14 0.73 6.69
C LYS A 539 -6.24 2.16 7.24
N GLY A 540 -6.93 2.32 8.37
CA GLY A 540 -7.18 3.62 9.00
C GLY A 540 -8.50 4.27 8.60
N ARG A 541 -9.14 3.86 7.49
CA ARG A 541 -10.49 4.33 7.16
C ARG A 541 -11.56 3.64 8.00
N SER A 542 -12.64 4.36 8.29
CA SER A 542 -13.82 3.85 9.00
C SER A 542 -14.41 2.61 8.34
N SER A 543 -14.49 2.58 7.01
CA SER A 543 -14.99 1.44 6.24
C SER A 543 -14.10 0.21 6.34
N ALA A 544 -12.77 0.38 6.45
CA ALA A 544 -11.85 -0.72 6.71
C ALA A 544 -12.05 -1.31 8.11
N ILE A 545 -12.29 -0.48 9.13
CA ILE A 545 -12.57 -0.96 10.50
C ILE A 545 -13.88 -1.78 10.55
N ILE A 546 -14.92 -1.36 9.82
CA ILE A 546 -16.15 -2.17 9.69
C ILE A 546 -15.82 -3.52 9.03
N THR A 547 -15.02 -3.51 7.97
CA THR A 547 -14.62 -4.74 7.26
C THR A 547 -13.74 -5.65 8.13
N GLU A 548 -12.88 -5.08 8.97
CA GLU A 548 -12.10 -5.80 9.99
C GLU A 548 -13.01 -6.54 10.95
N GLY A 549 -14.04 -5.85 11.48
CA GLY A 549 -15.02 -6.48 12.36
C GLY A 549 -15.78 -7.63 11.70
N LEU A 550 -16.11 -7.51 10.41
CA LEU A 550 -16.68 -8.61 9.64
C LEU A 550 -15.71 -9.79 9.55
N LEU A 551 -14.46 -9.55 9.12
CA LEU A 551 -13.43 -10.59 8.99
C LEU A 551 -13.13 -11.31 10.31
N GLU A 552 -13.05 -10.58 11.42
CA GLU A 552 -12.91 -11.16 12.76
C GLU A 552 -14.08 -12.08 13.10
N TYR A 553 -15.31 -11.64 12.84
CA TYR A 553 -16.49 -12.46 13.08
C TYR A 553 -16.48 -13.75 12.24
N LEU A 554 -16.16 -13.64 10.95
CA LEU A 554 -16.11 -14.79 10.04
C LEU A 554 -15.07 -15.82 10.52
N LYS A 555 -13.88 -15.36 10.90
CA LYS A 555 -12.80 -16.20 11.45
C LYS A 555 -13.21 -16.85 12.77
N LEU A 556 -13.71 -16.06 13.73
CA LEU A 556 -14.11 -16.53 15.06
C LEU A 556 -15.16 -17.64 14.99
N HIS A 557 -16.07 -17.56 14.02
CA HIS A 557 -17.15 -18.52 13.82
C HIS A 557 -16.85 -19.57 12.74
N SER A 558 -15.62 -19.61 12.21
CA SER A 558 -15.21 -20.56 11.17
C SER A 558 -16.15 -20.58 9.95
N LEU A 559 -16.65 -19.42 9.55
CA LEU A 559 -17.55 -19.29 8.40
C LEU A 559 -16.76 -19.39 7.10
N LYS A 560 -17.37 -20.02 6.08
CA LYS A 560 -16.77 -20.14 4.75
C LYS A 560 -16.89 -18.87 3.91
N ALA A 561 -17.75 -17.94 4.32
CA ALA A 561 -17.87 -16.64 3.70
C ALA A 561 -16.53 -15.94 3.58
N LYS A 562 -16.37 -15.16 2.51
CA LYS A 562 -15.13 -14.45 2.20
C LYS A 562 -15.43 -13.02 1.82
N VAL A 563 -14.52 -12.11 2.16
CA VAL A 563 -14.50 -10.73 1.74
C VAL A 563 -13.53 -10.59 0.58
N ILE A 564 -13.98 -10.00 -0.53
CA ILE A 564 -13.14 -9.65 -1.67
C ILE A 564 -12.83 -8.16 -1.58
N GLU A 565 -11.56 -7.80 -1.50
CA GLU A 565 -11.10 -6.42 -1.62
C GLU A 565 -10.98 -6.03 -3.09
N GLY A 566 -11.80 -5.09 -3.54
CA GLY A 566 -11.98 -4.76 -4.95
C GLY A 566 -10.84 -3.99 -5.62
N GLY A 567 -9.85 -3.50 -4.88
CA GLY A 567 -8.70 -2.82 -5.44
C GLY A 567 -8.93 -1.36 -5.87
N GLU A 568 -10.07 -0.74 -5.55
CA GLU A 568 -10.38 0.63 -6.01
C GLU A 568 -9.29 1.64 -5.63
N LEU A 569 -8.83 1.64 -4.38
CA LEU A 569 -7.82 2.60 -3.93
C LEU A 569 -6.39 2.10 -4.11
N SER A 570 -6.19 0.78 -3.99
CA SER A 570 -4.85 0.19 -3.99
C SER A 570 -4.30 -0.13 -5.38
N ILE A 571 -5.19 -0.47 -6.33
CA ILE A 571 -4.84 -0.63 -7.76
C ILE A 571 -5.21 0.64 -8.53
N GLY A 572 -6.38 1.19 -8.25
CA GLY A 572 -6.89 2.34 -8.98
C GLY A 572 -7.56 1.95 -10.29
N TYR A 573 -8.49 2.80 -10.71
CA TYR A 573 -9.23 2.63 -11.95
C TYR A 573 -8.40 2.81 -13.21
N VAL A 574 -7.37 3.67 -13.15
CA VAL A 574 -6.55 4.10 -14.29
C VAL A 574 -5.09 3.82 -13.97
N ASN A 575 -4.39 3.22 -14.94
CA ASN A 575 -3.03 2.73 -14.77
C ASN A 575 -2.20 3.13 -15.98
N ALA A 576 -0.93 3.50 -15.74
CA ALA A 576 -0.08 4.08 -16.76
C ALA A 576 0.42 3.06 -17.79
N SER A 577 0.69 1.84 -17.31
CA SER A 577 1.19 0.75 -18.12
C SER A 577 0.91 -0.61 -17.43
N PRO A 578 1.08 -1.73 -18.15
CA PRO A 578 1.13 -3.06 -17.53
C PRO A 578 2.17 -3.18 -16.40
N GLU A 579 3.30 -2.48 -16.50
CA GLU A 579 4.38 -2.47 -15.51
C GLU A 579 3.99 -1.69 -14.25
N ASP A 580 3.27 -0.58 -14.40
CA ASP A 580 2.66 0.16 -13.28
C ASP A 580 1.69 -0.75 -12.50
N LEU A 581 0.82 -1.48 -13.22
CA LEU A 581 -0.07 -2.48 -12.61
C LEU A 581 0.70 -3.54 -11.82
N LYS A 582 1.71 -4.17 -12.41
CA LYS A 582 2.55 -5.18 -11.72
C LYS A 582 3.18 -4.59 -10.45
N THR A 583 3.69 -3.37 -10.53
CA THR A 583 4.28 -2.66 -9.39
C THR A 583 3.26 -2.45 -8.27
N LYS A 584 2.05 -1.99 -8.61
CA LYS A 584 0.95 -1.83 -7.64
C LYS A 584 0.53 -3.16 -7.03
N PHE A 585 0.50 -4.25 -7.80
CA PHE A 585 0.19 -5.59 -7.27
C PHE A 585 1.19 -6.01 -6.20
N ILE A 586 2.49 -5.82 -6.50
CA ILE A 586 3.57 -6.10 -5.56
C ILE A 586 3.44 -5.23 -4.32
N GLN A 587 3.29 -3.91 -4.47
CA GLN A 587 3.18 -3.00 -3.33
C GLN A 587 1.98 -3.32 -2.44
N ARG A 588 0.83 -3.61 -3.06
CA ARG A 588 -0.39 -3.98 -2.35
C ARG A 588 -0.24 -5.28 -1.58
N ALA A 589 0.27 -6.34 -2.21
CA ALA A 589 0.45 -7.64 -1.56
C ALA A 589 1.49 -7.55 -0.43
N LEU A 590 2.63 -6.91 -0.68
CA LEU A 590 3.77 -6.90 0.24
C LEU A 590 3.66 -5.88 1.38
N LYS A 591 3.08 -4.71 1.12
CA LYS A 591 3.07 -3.59 2.09
C LYS A 591 1.67 -3.27 2.60
N GLY A 592 0.67 -3.34 1.72
CA GLY A 592 -0.71 -3.00 2.09
C GLY A 592 -1.38 -4.08 2.95
N TYR A 593 -1.30 -5.33 2.49
CA TYR A 593 -2.18 -6.41 2.95
C TYR A 593 -1.50 -7.60 3.59
N ALA A 594 -0.18 -7.65 3.68
CA ALA A 594 0.55 -8.78 4.25
C ALA A 594 -0.01 -9.22 5.62
N ASP A 595 -0.15 -8.29 6.57
CA ASP A 595 -0.67 -8.59 7.91
C ASP A 595 -2.11 -9.10 7.87
N TRP A 596 -2.96 -8.53 7.01
CA TRP A 596 -4.37 -8.90 6.92
C TRP A 596 -4.57 -10.26 6.27
N LEU A 597 -3.77 -10.58 5.25
CA LEU A 597 -3.74 -11.92 4.65
C LEU A 597 -3.26 -12.97 5.65
N HIS A 598 -2.29 -12.62 6.51
CA HIS A 598 -1.86 -13.48 7.60
C HIS A 598 -2.94 -13.65 8.68
N LEU A 599 -3.64 -12.58 9.05
CA LEU A 599 -4.70 -12.63 10.06
C LEU A 599 -5.96 -13.35 9.55
N PHE A 600 -6.31 -13.21 8.27
CA PHE A 600 -7.56 -13.69 7.67
C PHE A 600 -7.35 -14.54 6.40
N PRO A 601 -6.49 -15.57 6.42
CA PRO A 601 -6.04 -16.26 5.19
C PRO A 601 -7.15 -17.03 4.48
N SER A 602 -8.22 -17.39 5.18
CA SER A 602 -9.37 -18.11 4.61
C SER A 602 -10.54 -17.18 4.25
N ASN A 603 -10.57 -15.97 4.81
CA ASN A 603 -11.72 -15.07 4.74
C ASN A 603 -11.46 -13.80 3.92
N LEU A 604 -10.20 -13.45 3.61
CA LEU A 604 -9.87 -12.30 2.76
C LEU A 604 -9.31 -12.77 1.42
N ILE A 605 -9.84 -12.23 0.33
CA ILE A 605 -9.32 -12.38 -1.03
C ILE A 605 -9.04 -11.00 -1.59
N LEU A 606 -7.90 -10.84 -2.25
CA LEU A 606 -7.61 -9.63 -3.02
C LEU A 606 -8.17 -9.82 -4.44
N GLY A 607 -9.07 -8.93 -4.87
CA GLY A 607 -9.53 -8.75 -6.25
C GLY A 607 -8.84 -7.55 -6.93
N ALA A 608 -9.25 -7.13 -8.12
CA ALA A 608 -8.70 -5.93 -8.77
C ALA A 608 -9.77 -5.16 -9.54
N THR A 609 -9.48 -3.89 -9.83
CA THR A 609 -10.37 -3.02 -10.61
C THR A 609 -9.69 -2.47 -11.85
N ILE A 610 -10.50 -2.07 -12.82
CA ILE A 610 -10.13 -1.16 -13.90
C ILE A 610 -11.38 -0.44 -14.42
N ALA A 611 -11.26 0.85 -14.73
CA ALA A 611 -12.31 1.61 -15.43
C ALA A 611 -11.83 1.91 -16.86
N PRO A 612 -12.21 1.11 -17.86
CA PRO A 612 -11.76 1.34 -19.22
C PRO A 612 -12.41 2.60 -19.79
N ALA A 613 -11.64 3.31 -20.61
CA ALA A 613 -12.10 4.49 -21.34
C ALA A 613 -11.77 4.36 -22.82
N ASP A 614 -12.59 5.02 -23.64
CA ASP A 614 -12.42 5.06 -25.09
C ASP A 614 -11.53 6.24 -25.50
N THR A 615 -12.09 7.29 -26.10
CA THR A 615 -11.30 8.40 -26.67
C THR A 615 -11.08 9.52 -25.66
N PRO A 616 -9.98 10.30 -25.77
CA PRO A 616 -9.74 11.44 -24.89
C PRO A 616 -10.92 12.43 -24.80
N GLU A 617 -11.67 12.60 -25.89
CA GLU A 617 -12.78 13.55 -26.02
C GLU A 617 -14.04 13.08 -25.28
N SER A 618 -14.26 11.77 -25.16
CA SER A 618 -15.43 11.21 -24.45
C SER A 618 -15.25 11.19 -22.93
N ARG A 619 -14.01 11.36 -22.45
CA ARG A 619 -13.67 11.35 -21.02
C ARG A 619 -14.13 12.64 -20.34
N THR A 620 -14.74 12.49 -19.18
CA THR A 620 -15.18 13.61 -18.33
C THR A 620 -14.74 13.42 -16.88
N GLY A 621 -14.95 14.43 -16.04
CA GLY A 621 -14.69 14.38 -14.60
C GLY A 621 -13.26 13.94 -14.25
N TRP A 622 -13.15 13.09 -13.23
CA TRP A 622 -11.87 12.60 -12.73
C TRP A 622 -11.13 11.72 -13.76
N ILE A 623 -11.83 10.94 -14.58
CA ILE A 623 -11.24 10.09 -15.63
C ILE A 623 -10.48 10.91 -16.65
N LYS A 624 -11.01 12.07 -17.06
CA LYS A 624 -10.31 12.97 -17.98
C LYS A 624 -8.95 13.39 -17.43
N GLY A 625 -8.88 13.76 -16.15
CA GLY A 625 -7.63 14.14 -15.49
C GLY A 625 -6.66 12.95 -15.38
N SER A 626 -7.16 11.79 -14.94
CA SER A 626 -6.33 10.60 -14.74
C SER A 626 -5.69 10.06 -16.02
N TYR A 627 -6.39 10.13 -17.16
CA TYR A 627 -5.83 9.70 -18.44
C TYR A 627 -5.07 10.80 -19.19
N ALA A 628 -5.24 12.08 -18.84
CA ALA A 628 -4.50 13.17 -19.50
C ALA A 628 -2.97 13.03 -19.33
N SER A 629 -2.52 12.38 -18.26
CA SER A 629 -1.11 12.06 -18.02
C SER A 629 -0.63 10.80 -18.75
N LEU A 630 -1.52 10.09 -19.48
CA LEU A 630 -1.25 8.80 -20.13
C LEU A 630 -1.44 8.90 -21.64
N PRO A 631 -0.51 9.57 -22.37
CA PRO A 631 -0.69 9.89 -23.79
C PRO A 631 -0.82 8.66 -24.70
N ASP A 632 -0.38 7.49 -24.23
CA ASP A 632 -0.38 6.24 -24.98
C ASP A 632 -1.74 5.51 -24.96
N ILE A 633 -2.67 5.90 -24.09
CA ILE A 633 -4.01 5.30 -24.04
C ILE A 633 -5.01 6.26 -24.68
N LYS A 634 -5.29 6.03 -25.98
CA LYS A 634 -6.17 6.88 -26.81
C LYS A 634 -7.47 6.20 -27.21
N LYS A 635 -7.55 4.88 -27.10
CA LYS A 635 -8.74 4.09 -27.41
C LYS A 635 -8.78 2.86 -26.51
N VAL A 636 -9.93 2.20 -26.43
CA VAL A 636 -10.11 1.02 -25.56
C VAL A 636 -9.13 -0.11 -25.91
N GLU A 637 -8.77 -0.27 -27.18
CA GLU A 637 -7.85 -1.29 -27.67
C GLU A 637 -6.43 -1.16 -27.07
N ASP A 638 -6.02 0.05 -26.69
CA ASP A 638 -4.72 0.28 -26.03
C ASP A 638 -4.68 -0.31 -24.59
N LEU A 639 -5.85 -0.70 -24.06
CA LEU A 639 -5.97 -1.40 -22.78
C LEU A 639 -5.82 -2.91 -22.87
N GLU A 640 -5.58 -3.50 -24.06
CA GLU A 640 -5.44 -4.96 -24.22
C GLU A 640 -4.43 -5.55 -23.23
N LYS A 641 -3.22 -4.96 -23.15
CA LYS A 641 -2.17 -5.41 -22.24
C LYS A 641 -2.47 -5.14 -20.76
N HIS A 642 -3.27 -4.14 -20.46
CA HIS A 642 -3.76 -3.87 -19.11
C HIS A 642 -4.74 -4.96 -18.67
N PHE A 643 -5.69 -5.33 -19.55
CA PHE A 643 -6.60 -6.44 -19.30
C PHE A 643 -5.87 -7.77 -19.18
N GLU A 644 -4.92 -8.09 -20.07
CA GLU A 644 -4.12 -9.31 -19.97
C GLU A 644 -3.41 -9.38 -18.61
N THR A 645 -2.83 -8.26 -18.18
CA THR A 645 -2.11 -8.18 -16.90
C THR A 645 -3.05 -8.35 -15.70
N ILE A 646 -4.18 -7.65 -15.65
CA ILE A 646 -5.12 -7.77 -14.52
C ILE A 646 -5.77 -9.16 -14.48
N PHE A 647 -6.24 -9.66 -15.63
CA PHE A 647 -6.96 -10.94 -15.73
C PHE A 647 -6.06 -12.13 -15.40
N GLY A 648 -4.76 -12.02 -15.71
CA GLY A 648 -3.79 -13.05 -15.39
C GLY A 648 -3.34 -13.07 -13.92
N ASN A 649 -3.64 -12.04 -13.12
CA ASN A 649 -3.10 -11.90 -11.75
C ASN A 649 -4.13 -12.00 -10.64
N TYR A 650 -5.41 -11.70 -10.89
CA TYR A 650 -6.46 -11.67 -9.87
C TYR A 650 -7.61 -12.64 -10.16
N PRO A 651 -8.17 -13.29 -9.13
CA PRO A 651 -9.30 -14.21 -9.29
C PRO A 651 -10.63 -13.50 -9.49
N PHE A 652 -10.76 -12.29 -8.96
CA PHE A 652 -11.95 -11.47 -9.03
C PHE A 652 -11.54 -10.12 -9.58
N VAL A 653 -12.09 -9.76 -10.73
CA VAL A 653 -11.84 -8.47 -11.35
C VAL A 653 -13.18 -7.81 -11.62
N TRP A 654 -13.38 -6.60 -11.11
CA TRP A 654 -14.55 -5.83 -11.46
C TRP A 654 -14.19 -4.74 -12.47
N ILE A 655 -15.02 -4.63 -13.50
CA ILE A 655 -14.88 -3.64 -14.57
C ILE A 655 -15.84 -2.51 -14.25
N TYR A 656 -15.30 -1.35 -13.90
CA TYR A 656 -16.13 -0.20 -13.60
C TYR A 656 -16.52 0.51 -14.90
N ALA A 657 -17.77 0.34 -15.32
CA ALA A 657 -18.35 1.08 -16.43
C ALA A 657 -18.81 2.46 -15.95
N ALA A 658 -17.82 3.33 -15.78
CA ALA A 658 -18.00 4.70 -15.32
C ALA A 658 -18.64 5.56 -16.41
N SER A 659 -19.66 6.34 -16.04
CA SER A 659 -20.21 7.36 -16.95
C SER A 659 -19.16 8.40 -17.35
N ALA A 660 -18.17 8.65 -16.49
CA ALA A 660 -17.03 9.52 -16.77
C ALA A 660 -16.12 9.02 -17.90
N ALA A 661 -16.21 7.74 -18.26
CA ALA A 661 -15.50 7.12 -19.38
C ALA A 661 -16.35 7.02 -20.65
N ASP A 662 -17.59 7.54 -20.62
CA ASP A 662 -18.61 7.32 -21.65
C ASP A 662 -18.89 5.83 -21.94
N PHE A 663 -18.68 4.96 -20.94
CA PHE A 663 -18.97 3.54 -21.06
C PHE A 663 -20.34 3.21 -20.46
N ASP A 664 -21.36 3.10 -21.30
CA ASP A 664 -22.66 2.50 -20.94
C ASP A 664 -22.69 1.04 -21.44
N PRO A 665 -22.63 0.03 -20.54
CA PRO A 665 -22.59 -1.38 -20.94
C PRO A 665 -23.92 -1.89 -21.50
N PHE A 666 -25.02 -1.15 -21.31
CA PHE A 666 -26.36 -1.53 -21.79
C PHE A 666 -26.74 -0.86 -23.11
N ASP A 667 -25.95 0.12 -23.58
CA ASP A 667 -26.03 0.67 -24.94
C ASP A 667 -25.15 -0.17 -25.87
N ASN A 668 -25.77 -0.96 -26.75
CA ASN A 668 -25.06 -1.86 -27.66
C ASN A 668 -23.98 -1.12 -28.47
N LYS A 669 -24.24 0.10 -28.94
CA LYS A 669 -23.29 0.84 -29.79
C LYS A 669 -22.08 1.30 -29.01
N LYS A 670 -22.28 1.76 -27.76
CA LYS A 670 -21.17 2.16 -26.89
C LYS A 670 -20.39 0.97 -26.36
N ALA A 671 -21.08 -0.13 -26.04
CA ALA A 671 -20.49 -1.27 -25.36
C ALA A 671 -19.78 -2.27 -26.28
N GLU A 672 -20.15 -2.35 -27.58
CA GLU A 672 -19.65 -3.38 -28.51
C GLU A 672 -18.13 -3.50 -28.50
N ARG A 673 -17.42 -2.37 -28.59
CA ARG A 673 -15.94 -2.35 -28.63
C ARG A 673 -15.32 -2.82 -27.32
N TYR A 674 -15.84 -2.36 -26.18
CA TYR A 674 -15.39 -2.81 -24.86
C TYR A 674 -15.65 -4.31 -24.67
N HIS A 675 -16.85 -4.77 -24.97
CA HIS A 675 -17.25 -6.16 -24.83
C HIS A 675 -16.42 -7.09 -25.72
N LYS A 676 -16.14 -6.67 -26.96
CA LYS A 676 -15.30 -7.43 -27.88
C LYS A 676 -13.88 -7.59 -27.33
N LEU A 677 -13.22 -6.49 -26.96
CA LEU A 677 -11.87 -6.54 -26.43
C LEU A 677 -11.78 -7.39 -25.16
N ILE A 678 -12.70 -7.19 -24.21
CA ILE A 678 -12.74 -7.96 -22.97
C ILE A 678 -12.97 -9.45 -23.27
N SER A 679 -13.87 -9.79 -24.19
CA SER A 679 -14.11 -11.18 -24.61
C SER A 679 -12.85 -11.82 -25.19
N ASP A 680 -12.15 -11.11 -26.08
CA ASP A 680 -10.95 -11.59 -26.75
C ASP A 680 -9.82 -11.85 -25.72
N VAL A 681 -9.58 -10.91 -24.80
CA VAL A 681 -8.57 -11.07 -23.75
C VAL A 681 -8.95 -12.15 -22.73
N LEU A 682 -10.24 -12.26 -22.38
CA LEU A 682 -10.73 -13.30 -21.49
C LEU A 682 -10.56 -14.70 -22.11
N ALA A 683 -10.85 -14.85 -23.41
CA ALA A 683 -10.68 -16.10 -24.13
C ALA A 683 -9.20 -16.54 -24.17
N LYS A 684 -8.27 -15.60 -24.38
CA LYS A 684 -6.82 -15.84 -24.31
C LYS A 684 -6.40 -16.32 -22.92
N ASN A 685 -6.85 -15.65 -21.85
CA ASN A 685 -6.49 -15.99 -20.48
C ASN A 685 -7.08 -17.34 -20.02
N ARG A 686 -8.30 -17.67 -20.44
CA ARG A 686 -8.96 -18.94 -20.07
C ARG A 686 -8.46 -20.15 -20.86
N ASN A 687 -7.89 -19.94 -22.07
CA ASN A 687 -7.43 -21.01 -22.96
C ASN A 687 -6.01 -20.77 -23.54
N PRO A 688 -4.96 -20.71 -22.70
CA PRO A 688 -3.62 -20.36 -23.16
C PRO A 688 -3.04 -21.34 -24.20
N LYS A 689 -3.47 -22.62 -24.18
CA LYS A 689 -3.01 -23.66 -25.12
C LYS A 689 -3.42 -23.43 -26.58
N ARG A 690 -4.38 -22.55 -26.87
CA ARG A 690 -4.92 -22.39 -28.23
C ARG A 690 -3.99 -21.60 -29.16
N ASP A 691 -3.11 -20.76 -28.62
CA ASP A 691 -2.27 -19.84 -29.41
C ASP A 691 -0.87 -20.40 -29.71
N GLU A 692 -0.40 -21.42 -28.99
CA GLU A 692 0.93 -22.03 -29.21
C GLU A 692 1.04 -22.84 -30.53
N GLY A 693 -0.09 -23.16 -31.18
CA GLY A 693 -0.15 -23.99 -32.39
C GLY A 693 -0.38 -23.25 -33.72
N LYS A 694 -0.33 -21.91 -33.73
CA LYS A 694 -0.64 -21.09 -34.93
C LYS A 694 0.47 -20.12 -35.37
N LYS A 695 1.70 -20.28 -34.87
CA LYS A 695 2.85 -19.49 -35.32
C LYS A 695 3.65 -20.21 -36.40
#